data_AF-A0A4W3GU24-F1
#
_entry.id   AF-A0A4W3GU24-F1
#
_cell.length_a   1.000
_cell.length_b   1.000
_cell.length_c   1.000
_cell.angle_alpha   90.00
_cell.angle_beta   90.00
_cell.angle_gamma   90.00
#
_symmetry.space_group_name_H-M   'P 1'
#
loop_
_entity.id
_entity.type
_entity.pdbx_description
1 polymer ?
#
loop_
_entity_poly.entity_id
_entity_poly.type
_entity_poly.pdbx_seq_one_letter_code
_entity_poly.pdbx_strand_id
1 'polypeptide(L)'
;MSRSCSLSDWWEPEEGAELEAETDWDLDWDSYSGALEQQRSQCPLEDLQAGEDKVSSLSSSNDKLRGKVQELECSFEQEKQLRTDLERTKRRLEGDLKMTIENLNEMEKLKLNLEEVIKKKELEISTVSTKLEDEQSLTATLQRKVNEYQTRVEELEEELECERAMRAKVEKQRADLTRELEDLTDRLEESGGVTASQVEVGKKREAEVVRLRRELEEVTLQAETTAAALRKKLGDAVGEVSEQCNSLQRARLKLEKEKQSLKLELDSLGATAETLQRAKAAGDVQVRKLEDSLSEAGSRAEELLRTIGEQNLAKSRLAVENSDLSRQLEEAESKVSHLSRSKAILMSQVDELKKQVDEETKFKSTTAVSLSSAKHDIELLREQVEEEQESKAELQRLVSKLNSEVTHWRTRYETDAIQRTEELEEAKKKLVCRLQEAEEAVEAGQAKSSSLEKTKQRLQVEVEDLSMDLEKANFTGATLDKKQRLIDKQLSDWRGKCEEIQGEVEASQKECRQYATELFKLKTSYEESVEQADALKRENKALQEEVADLTDQLGEGGKSIHELQKAKKKLEMEKEELQATLEESETALEGEECKVVRLQLELTQVKAEIDRRVQEKEEEFEATWKNHQRSLDSLQASLDAEVKARAEAQRVRKKLESDLNELELQLEQGNRNNADLVKLLRKLQQQTKDVQTQMEEEGRHQEEVREQHSLVERRCSLLGAELEDARSGLELSERSRKILEQELTDTADKYSEVNTQLQTVMGLKRKLEADLQQLSGEHEELVSEFRNTEERVKKAIAEVARMAEELHHEQDHSLHLERVKKGLEAQIKDLNGKLEEAEQLALKGGKKIIQKLESRVKELEGELEAEQARHGETVKTLRKNERRLKELVFQAEEDQKGQQRLQELVERLQNKLKAYKRQVEEAEEQANMNLAKYRKAVHELDDAEERVDIAEMALSKIRSKSRGSFGKGGFSGYSSPFATLVRSPSSAGSEGRGEKILNEEEATSLIPTYLNSLKKLMVE
;
A
#
# COMPACT_ATOMS: atom_id res chain seq x y z
N MET A 1 54.84 46.74 -23.43
CA MET A 1 55.88 47.53 -24.14
C MET A 1 55.72 47.30 -25.64
N SER A 2 56.02 48.32 -26.45
CA SER A 2 56.38 48.26 -27.88
C SER A 2 55.58 47.39 -28.88
N ARG A 3 54.86 48.08 -29.79
CA ARG A 3 54.98 48.04 -31.28
C ARG A 3 54.37 46.83 -32.04
N SER A 4 53.85 46.96 -33.28
CA SER A 4 53.58 48.15 -34.14
C SER A 4 52.88 47.80 -35.49
N CYS A 5 52.13 48.76 -36.07
CA CYS A 5 51.95 48.99 -37.55
C CYS A 5 51.10 47.99 -38.39
N SER A 6 50.49 48.33 -39.56
CA SER A 6 50.20 49.62 -40.26
C SER A 6 49.43 49.46 -41.61
N LEU A 7 48.87 50.56 -42.18
CA LEU A 7 48.28 50.77 -43.54
C LEU A 7 46.94 50.04 -43.87
N SER A 8 45.91 50.50 -44.62
CA SER A 8 45.60 51.70 -45.49
C SER A 8 45.93 51.56 -47.02
N ASP A 9 45.26 52.19 -48.04
CA ASP A 9 44.34 53.35 -48.18
C ASP A 9 43.39 53.33 -49.45
N TRP A 10 42.17 53.94 -49.35
CA TRP A 10 41.39 54.77 -50.35
C TRP A 10 40.84 54.33 -51.76
N TRP A 11 39.87 55.14 -52.28
CA TRP A 11 39.41 55.47 -53.68
C TRP A 11 38.16 54.81 -54.37
N GLU A 12 37.01 55.51 -54.30
CA GLU A 12 36.23 56.19 -55.40
C GLU A 12 35.35 55.42 -56.48
N PRO A 13 34.61 56.06 -57.44
CA PRO A 13 33.11 56.11 -57.46
C PRO A 13 32.39 55.80 -58.83
N GLU A 14 31.06 56.06 -58.98
CA GLU A 14 30.40 56.56 -60.23
C GLU A 14 28.87 56.92 -60.11
N GLU A 15 28.40 57.85 -61.00
CA GLU A 15 27.04 58.20 -61.57
C GLU A 15 25.70 58.22 -60.75
N GLY A 16 24.61 58.93 -61.11
CA GLY A 16 24.33 59.93 -62.19
C GLY A 16 22.81 60.29 -62.37
N ALA A 17 22.49 61.36 -63.16
CA ALA A 17 21.16 61.76 -63.76
C ALA A 17 19.98 62.28 -62.87
N GLU A 18 19.00 63.12 -63.30
CA GLU A 18 18.80 64.06 -64.45
C GLU A 18 17.58 65.04 -64.24
N LEU A 19 17.67 66.30 -64.73
CA LEU A 19 16.68 67.19 -65.46
C LEU A 19 15.24 67.48 -64.87
N GLU A 20 14.45 68.53 -65.20
CA GLU A 20 14.46 69.76 -66.08
C GLU A 20 13.34 70.77 -65.58
N ALA A 21 12.88 71.91 -66.16
CA ALA A 21 13.08 72.68 -67.42
C ALA A 21 12.62 74.19 -67.32
N GLU A 22 12.96 75.00 -68.35
CA GLU A 22 12.23 76.06 -69.13
C GLU A 22 11.01 76.90 -68.60
N THR A 23 10.67 78.15 -69.07
CA THR A 23 11.36 79.33 -69.72
C THR A 23 10.41 80.57 -69.82
N ASP A 24 10.98 81.80 -69.89
CA ASP A 24 10.74 82.99 -70.78
C ASP A 24 9.31 83.64 -71.01
N TRP A 25 9.06 84.86 -71.56
CA TRP A 25 9.90 85.97 -72.12
C TRP A 25 9.28 87.42 -72.01
N ASP A 26 9.64 88.34 -72.94
CA ASP A 26 9.67 89.83 -72.86
C ASP A 26 8.77 90.65 -73.85
N LEU A 27 8.56 91.95 -73.52
CA LEU A 27 8.43 93.18 -74.37
C LEU A 27 7.41 93.21 -75.55
N ASP A 28 7.16 94.29 -76.33
CA ASP A 28 7.69 95.66 -76.52
C ASP A 28 6.56 96.63 -77.02
N TRP A 29 6.72 97.97 -76.99
CA TRP A 29 5.86 98.93 -77.72
C TRP A 29 6.39 100.38 -77.77
N ASP A 30 6.49 100.98 -78.98
CA ASP A 30 6.18 102.41 -79.19
C ASP A 30 5.88 102.76 -80.68
N SER A 31 5.11 103.84 -80.88
CA SER A 31 4.89 104.64 -82.10
C SER A 31 3.48 104.68 -82.73
N TYR A 32 3.18 105.83 -83.33
CA TYR A 32 1.99 106.23 -84.12
C TYR A 32 0.62 106.34 -83.42
N SER A 33 0.32 107.55 -82.93
CA SER A 33 -0.95 108.22 -83.25
C SER A 33 -0.76 109.74 -83.29
N GLY A 34 -1.40 110.41 -84.25
CA GLY A 34 -1.25 111.85 -84.46
C GLY A 34 -2.45 112.49 -85.16
N ALA A 35 -3.51 112.79 -84.40
CA ALA A 35 -4.65 113.56 -84.88
C ALA A 35 -5.39 114.33 -83.75
N LEU A 36 -5.10 115.62 -83.64
CA LEU A 36 -6.06 116.71 -83.36
C LEU A 36 -6.98 116.61 -82.13
N GLU A 37 -6.35 116.70 -80.95
CA GLU A 37 -6.40 117.94 -80.15
C GLU A 37 -7.70 118.80 -80.17
N GLN A 38 -8.65 118.50 -79.27
CA GLN A 38 -9.42 119.47 -78.43
C GLN A 38 -10.42 118.70 -77.53
N GLN A 39 -10.63 119.02 -76.24
CA GLN A 39 -9.99 120.04 -75.40
C GLN A 39 -9.89 119.57 -73.93
N ARG A 40 -8.67 119.65 -73.39
CA ARG A 40 -8.28 119.50 -71.98
C ARG A 40 -9.24 120.19 -70.99
N SER A 41 -9.42 119.60 -69.79
CA SER A 41 -8.97 120.19 -68.49
C SER A 41 -9.61 119.54 -67.23
N GLN A 42 -9.58 118.22 -67.06
CA GLN A 42 -10.00 117.60 -65.78
C GLN A 42 -9.34 116.25 -65.41
N CYS A 43 -8.35 115.78 -66.18
CA CYS A 43 -7.74 114.45 -66.01
C CYS A 43 -6.20 114.49 -65.77
N PRO A 44 -5.71 115.11 -64.68
CA PRO A 44 -4.36 114.79 -64.18
C PRO A 44 -4.26 114.62 -62.64
N LEU A 45 -5.38 114.64 -61.90
CA LEU A 45 -5.38 114.41 -60.44
C LEU A 45 -5.63 112.95 -60.07
N GLU A 46 -6.58 112.29 -60.74
CA GLU A 46 -7.03 110.94 -60.37
C GLU A 46 -5.93 109.89 -60.61
N ASP A 47 -5.13 110.03 -61.68
CA ASP A 47 -3.99 109.14 -61.95
C ASP A 47 -2.84 109.27 -60.92
N LEU A 48 -2.63 110.48 -60.38
CA LEU A 48 -1.66 110.71 -59.29
C LEU A 48 -2.15 110.11 -57.98
N GLN A 49 -3.42 110.31 -57.64
CA GLN A 49 -4.07 109.70 -56.48
C GLN A 49 -3.98 108.16 -56.52
N ALA A 50 -4.32 107.56 -57.66
CA ALA A 50 -4.22 106.11 -57.87
C ALA A 50 -2.77 105.59 -57.84
N GLY A 51 -1.79 106.43 -58.20
CA GLY A 51 -0.37 106.15 -58.06
C GLY A 51 0.10 106.11 -56.60
N GLU A 52 -0.25 107.12 -55.80
CA GLU A 52 0.08 107.19 -54.37
C GLU A 52 -0.61 106.07 -53.57
N ASP A 53 -1.88 105.76 -53.87
CA ASP A 53 -2.60 104.64 -53.26
C ASP A 53 -1.94 103.29 -53.59
N LYS A 54 -1.44 103.10 -54.83
CA LYS A 54 -0.65 101.91 -55.19
C LYS A 54 0.65 101.83 -54.40
N VAL A 55 1.41 102.92 -54.31
CA VAL A 55 2.69 102.94 -53.58
C VAL A 55 2.47 102.69 -52.08
N SER A 56 1.42 103.25 -51.47
CA SER A 56 1.10 103.00 -50.06
C SER A 56 0.68 101.54 -49.82
N SER A 57 -0.10 100.94 -50.73
CA SER A 57 -0.46 99.52 -50.64
C SER A 57 0.76 98.59 -50.78
N LEU A 58 1.70 98.94 -51.67
CA LEU A 58 2.93 98.19 -51.89
C LEU A 58 3.91 98.34 -50.72
N SER A 59 4.03 99.53 -50.11
CA SER A 59 4.78 99.70 -48.86
C SER A 59 4.17 98.85 -47.76
N SER A 60 2.86 98.94 -47.53
CA SER A 60 2.17 98.12 -46.51
C SER A 60 2.34 96.61 -46.75
N SER A 61 2.42 96.17 -48.01
CA SER A 61 2.71 94.77 -48.37
C SER A 61 4.17 94.41 -48.08
N ASN A 62 5.13 95.27 -48.44
CA ASN A 62 6.56 95.09 -48.18
C ASN A 62 6.85 95.05 -46.66
N ASP A 63 6.24 95.94 -45.88
CA ASP A 63 6.34 95.97 -44.42
C ASP A 63 5.76 94.69 -43.78
N LYS A 64 4.63 94.17 -44.29
CA LYS A 64 4.06 92.87 -43.87
C LYS A 64 4.94 91.68 -44.26
N LEU A 65 5.59 91.72 -45.42
CA LEU A 65 6.54 90.68 -45.86
C LEU A 65 7.84 90.74 -45.04
N ARG A 66 8.35 91.92 -44.73
CA ARG A 66 9.48 92.13 -43.81
C ARG A 66 9.16 91.65 -42.40
N GLY A 67 7.95 91.94 -41.90
CA GLY A 67 7.46 91.40 -40.62
C GLY A 67 7.47 89.87 -40.62
N LYS A 68 6.90 89.23 -41.65
CA LYS A 68 6.93 87.76 -41.81
C LYS A 68 8.34 87.19 -41.93
N VAL A 69 9.26 87.87 -42.60
CA VAL A 69 10.67 87.46 -42.67
C VAL A 69 11.31 87.52 -41.28
N GLN A 70 11.10 88.60 -40.51
CA GLN A 70 11.60 88.69 -39.14
C GLN A 70 10.95 87.66 -38.19
N GLU A 71 9.66 87.38 -38.33
CA GLU A 71 8.97 86.31 -37.60
C GLU A 71 9.60 84.93 -37.91
N LEU A 72 9.88 84.66 -39.20
CA LEU A 72 10.54 83.42 -39.63
C LEU A 72 11.99 83.34 -39.14
N GLU A 73 12.77 84.42 -39.25
CA GLU A 73 14.14 84.51 -38.72
C GLU A 73 14.17 84.27 -37.20
N CYS A 74 13.23 84.86 -36.44
CA CYS A 74 13.07 84.61 -35.01
C CYS A 74 12.68 83.16 -34.71
N SER A 75 11.79 82.55 -35.50
CA SER A 75 11.40 81.14 -35.33
C SER A 75 12.55 80.18 -35.63
N PHE A 76 13.36 80.47 -36.65
CA PHE A 76 14.52 79.67 -37.04
C PHE A 76 15.64 79.75 -36.00
N GLU A 77 15.94 80.93 -35.46
CA GLU A 77 16.94 81.07 -34.41
C GLU A 77 16.46 80.42 -33.08
N GLN A 78 15.15 80.43 -32.79
CA GLN A 78 14.56 79.65 -31.70
C GLN A 78 14.67 78.14 -31.92
N GLU A 79 14.35 77.62 -33.12
CA GLU A 79 14.45 76.19 -33.46
C GLU A 79 15.91 75.70 -33.37
N LYS A 80 16.85 76.51 -33.90
CA LYS A 80 18.29 76.31 -33.79
C LYS A 80 18.75 76.28 -32.33
N GLN A 81 18.23 77.16 -31.48
CA GLN A 81 18.53 77.17 -30.04
C GLN A 81 17.98 75.90 -29.35
N LEU A 82 16.71 75.54 -29.59
CA LEU A 82 16.09 74.29 -29.12
C LEU A 82 16.87 73.06 -29.56
N ARG A 83 17.39 73.04 -30.80
CA ARG A 83 18.25 71.97 -31.32
C ARG A 83 19.57 71.87 -30.56
N THR A 84 20.22 72.99 -30.22
CA THR A 84 21.44 72.95 -29.38
C THR A 84 21.16 72.45 -27.96
N ASP A 85 19.98 72.72 -27.39
CA ASP A 85 19.58 72.20 -26.09
C ASP A 85 19.18 70.71 -26.14
N LEU A 86 18.55 70.25 -27.23
CA LEU A 86 18.35 68.83 -27.52
C LEU A 86 19.68 68.07 -27.64
N GLU A 87 20.70 68.66 -28.27
CA GLU A 87 22.03 68.04 -28.34
C GLU A 87 22.75 68.04 -26.98
N ARG A 88 22.48 69.02 -26.10
CA ARG A 88 22.98 69.02 -24.71
C ARG A 88 22.29 67.96 -23.86
N THR A 89 20.96 67.80 -23.95
CA THR A 89 20.24 66.75 -23.20
C THR A 89 20.57 65.36 -23.73
N LYS A 90 20.70 65.18 -25.04
CA LYS A 90 21.19 63.94 -25.65
C LYS A 90 22.56 63.53 -25.09
N ARG A 91 23.55 64.43 -25.07
CA ARG A 91 24.90 64.13 -24.52
C ARG A 91 24.89 63.81 -23.02
N ARG A 92 23.95 64.37 -22.24
CA ARG A 92 23.74 63.97 -20.84
C ARG A 92 23.21 62.54 -20.75
N LEU A 93 22.12 62.24 -21.46
CA LEU A 93 21.52 60.90 -21.48
C LEU A 93 22.48 59.82 -22.02
N GLU A 94 23.35 60.16 -22.99
CA GLU A 94 24.42 59.28 -23.47
C GLU A 94 25.53 59.04 -22.42
N GLY A 95 25.77 60.02 -21.53
CA GLY A 95 26.66 59.89 -20.38
C GLY A 95 26.03 59.09 -19.24
N ASP A 96 24.77 59.38 -18.91
CA ASP A 96 23.99 58.65 -17.90
C ASP A 96 23.84 57.17 -18.30
N LEU A 97 23.55 56.89 -19.58
CA LEU A 97 23.52 55.54 -20.14
C LEU A 97 24.87 54.82 -19.96
N LYS A 98 26.00 55.48 -20.25
CA LYS A 98 27.33 54.90 -20.01
C LYS A 98 27.56 54.58 -18.54
N MET A 99 27.21 55.48 -17.61
CA MET A 99 27.31 55.22 -16.17
C MET A 99 26.43 54.03 -15.75
N THR A 100 25.21 53.87 -16.31
CA THR A 100 24.38 52.68 -16.03
C THR A 100 24.97 51.38 -16.59
N ILE A 101 25.63 51.44 -17.76
CA ILE A 101 26.34 50.29 -18.34
C ILE A 101 27.58 49.94 -17.49
N GLU A 102 28.36 50.93 -17.05
CA GLU A 102 29.52 50.73 -16.18
C GLU A 102 29.11 50.13 -14.83
N ASN A 103 28.07 50.66 -14.18
CA ASN A 103 27.48 50.09 -12.96
C ASN A 103 26.97 48.66 -13.17
N LEU A 104 26.33 48.36 -14.31
CA LEU A 104 25.84 47.01 -14.62
C LEU A 104 27.02 46.02 -14.79
N ASN A 105 28.07 46.43 -15.50
CA ASN A 105 29.31 45.64 -15.62
C ASN A 105 30.02 45.42 -14.26
N GLU A 106 29.92 46.36 -13.32
CA GLU A 106 30.43 46.16 -11.95
C GLU A 106 29.55 45.19 -11.15
N MET A 107 28.22 45.28 -11.27
CA MET A 107 27.30 44.33 -10.66
C MET A 107 27.45 42.90 -11.23
N GLU A 108 27.75 42.75 -12.52
CA GLU A 108 28.08 41.45 -13.12
C GLU A 108 29.41 40.88 -12.57
N LYS A 109 30.44 41.71 -12.39
CA LYS A 109 31.69 41.28 -11.73
C LYS A 109 31.46 40.88 -10.27
N LEU A 110 30.64 41.64 -9.53
CA LEU A 110 30.27 41.29 -8.15
C LEU A 110 29.48 39.98 -8.10
N LYS A 111 28.54 39.76 -9.04
CA LYS A 111 27.84 38.48 -9.21
C LYS A 111 28.81 37.32 -9.45
N LEU A 112 29.72 37.44 -10.41
CA LEU A 112 30.71 36.39 -10.71
C LEU A 112 31.62 36.08 -9.52
N ASN A 113 32.08 37.12 -8.79
CA ASN A 113 32.85 36.95 -7.56
C ASN A 113 32.05 36.22 -6.46
N LEU A 114 30.75 36.51 -6.34
CA LEU A 114 29.87 35.81 -5.40
C LEU A 114 29.60 34.37 -5.83
N GLU A 115 29.43 34.09 -7.13
CA GLU A 115 29.31 32.73 -7.67
C GLU A 115 30.59 31.90 -7.44
N GLU A 116 31.78 32.52 -7.52
CA GLU A 116 33.04 31.87 -7.13
C GLU A 116 33.12 31.58 -5.62
N VAL A 117 32.66 32.51 -4.77
CA VAL A 117 32.61 32.31 -3.31
C VAL A 117 31.61 31.21 -2.95
N ILE A 118 30.46 31.16 -3.61
CA ILE A 118 29.46 30.10 -3.46
C ILE A 118 30.07 28.75 -3.87
N LYS A 119 30.70 28.63 -5.05
CA LYS A 119 31.37 27.39 -5.47
C LYS A 119 32.47 26.94 -4.50
N LYS A 120 33.24 27.87 -3.94
CA LYS A 120 34.23 27.56 -2.88
C LYS A 120 33.55 27.06 -1.60
N LYS A 121 32.40 27.63 -1.20
CA LYS A 121 31.62 27.14 -0.06
C LYS A 121 30.89 25.82 -0.33
N GLU A 122 30.44 25.55 -1.54
CA GLU A 122 29.90 24.25 -1.94
C GLU A 122 30.97 23.14 -1.85
N LEU A 123 32.22 23.43 -2.22
CA LEU A 123 33.37 22.53 -2.05
C LEU A 123 33.82 22.37 -0.58
N GLU A 124 33.77 23.44 0.22
CA GLU A 124 33.98 23.34 1.67
C GLU A 124 32.87 22.50 2.35
N ILE A 125 31.61 22.68 1.95
CA ILE A 125 30.48 21.90 2.46
C ILE A 125 30.61 20.44 2.06
N SER A 126 30.88 20.12 0.78
CA SER A 126 31.01 18.72 0.35
C SER A 126 32.17 18.01 1.03
N THR A 127 33.33 18.67 1.20
CA THR A 127 34.48 18.10 1.92
C THR A 127 34.33 18.08 3.45
N VAL A 128 33.30 18.71 4.01
CA VAL A 128 32.85 18.52 5.40
C VAL A 128 31.81 17.40 5.48
N SER A 129 30.90 17.28 4.51
CA SER A 129 29.93 16.17 4.42
C SER A 129 30.63 14.83 4.27
N THR A 130 31.60 14.68 3.36
CA THR A 130 32.33 13.40 3.21
C THR A 130 33.07 13.03 4.49
N LYS A 131 33.63 14.01 5.22
CA LYS A 131 34.27 13.75 6.53
C LYS A 131 33.26 13.38 7.61
N LEU A 132 32.05 13.94 7.56
CA LEU A 132 30.96 13.56 8.46
C LEU A 132 30.47 12.14 8.16
N GLU A 133 30.40 11.75 6.89
CA GLU A 133 30.11 10.39 6.43
C GLU A 133 31.23 9.41 6.83
N ASP A 134 32.50 9.79 6.67
CA ASP A 134 33.68 9.04 7.13
C ASP A 134 33.61 8.80 8.66
N GLU A 135 33.45 9.86 9.46
CA GLU A 135 33.34 9.79 10.93
C GLU A 135 32.09 9.03 11.40
N GLN A 136 30.97 9.13 10.68
CA GLN A 136 29.77 8.32 10.95
C GLN A 136 30.01 6.84 10.62
N SER A 137 30.71 6.52 9.53
CA SER A 137 31.06 5.14 9.18
C SER A 137 32.07 4.54 10.18
N LEU A 138 33.01 5.34 10.66
CA LEU A 138 33.95 4.98 11.71
C LEU A 138 33.22 4.76 13.04
N THR A 139 32.32 5.67 13.42
CA THR A 139 31.46 5.53 14.61
C THR A 139 30.60 4.27 14.53
N ALA A 140 29.95 3.99 13.41
CA ALA A 140 29.15 2.77 13.20
C ALA A 140 30.00 1.48 13.15
N THR A 141 31.30 1.58 12.86
CA THR A 141 32.25 0.46 12.90
C THR A 141 32.80 0.24 14.32
N LEU A 142 33.07 1.32 15.06
CA LEU A 142 33.44 1.26 16.47
C LEU A 142 32.27 0.80 17.35
N GLN A 143 31.04 1.21 17.06
CA GLN A 143 29.85 0.75 17.78
C GLN A 143 29.61 -0.75 17.57
N ARG A 144 29.82 -1.26 16.34
CA ARG A 144 29.81 -2.72 16.08
C ARG A 144 30.89 -3.44 16.90
N LYS A 145 32.13 -2.94 16.91
CA LYS A 145 33.20 -3.50 17.74
C LYS A 145 32.92 -3.44 19.24
N VAL A 146 32.28 -2.38 19.74
CA VAL A 146 31.84 -2.29 21.14
C VAL A 146 30.81 -3.38 21.43
N ASN A 147 29.82 -3.57 20.56
CA ASN A 147 28.84 -4.64 20.71
C ASN A 147 29.50 -6.05 20.61
N GLU A 148 30.40 -6.28 19.65
CA GLU A 148 31.18 -7.52 19.49
C GLU A 148 32.04 -7.83 20.73
N TYR A 149 32.63 -6.82 21.36
CA TYR A 149 33.36 -6.99 22.62
C TYR A 149 32.44 -7.17 23.83
N GLN A 150 31.22 -6.63 23.82
CA GLN A 150 30.23 -6.89 24.86
C GLN A 150 29.71 -8.33 24.78
N THR A 151 29.31 -8.81 23.59
CA THR A 151 28.91 -10.22 23.43
C THR A 151 30.07 -11.16 23.74
N ARG A 152 31.33 -10.84 23.37
CA ARG A 152 32.47 -11.69 23.75
C ARG A 152 32.79 -11.63 25.25
N VAL A 153 32.45 -10.56 25.97
CA VAL A 153 32.53 -10.53 27.44
C VAL A 153 31.42 -11.40 28.05
N GLU A 154 30.19 -11.31 27.55
CA GLU A 154 29.06 -12.14 27.99
C GLU A 154 29.35 -13.64 27.75
N GLU A 155 29.86 -14.01 26.57
CA GLU A 155 30.36 -15.37 26.26
C GLU A 155 31.46 -15.83 27.23
N LEU A 156 32.43 -14.96 27.57
CA LEU A 156 33.50 -15.29 28.50
C LEU A 156 33.01 -15.42 29.95
N GLU A 157 31.96 -14.70 30.33
CA GLU A 157 31.30 -14.85 31.63
C GLU A 157 30.48 -16.15 31.68
N GLU A 158 29.76 -16.52 30.63
CA GLU A 158 29.09 -17.82 30.51
C GLU A 158 30.08 -19.00 30.48
N GLU A 159 31.19 -18.89 29.73
CA GLU A 159 32.29 -19.87 29.72
C GLU A 159 32.88 -20.03 31.13
N LEU A 160 33.05 -18.94 31.88
CA LEU A 160 33.55 -18.95 33.26
C LEU A 160 32.54 -19.55 34.26
N GLU A 161 31.23 -19.32 34.11
CA GLU A 161 30.21 -19.96 34.92
C GLU A 161 30.09 -21.46 34.61
N CYS A 162 30.22 -21.85 33.35
CA CYS A 162 30.32 -23.24 32.94
C CYS A 162 31.57 -23.91 33.53
N GLU A 163 32.73 -23.24 33.49
CA GLU A 163 33.97 -23.75 34.09
C GLU A 163 33.85 -23.90 35.62
N ARG A 164 33.19 -22.94 36.32
CA ARG A 164 32.87 -23.06 37.76
C ARG A 164 31.95 -24.25 38.03
N ALA A 165 30.89 -24.44 37.25
CA ALA A 165 29.97 -25.56 37.39
C ALA A 165 30.64 -26.92 37.11
N MET A 166 31.59 -26.96 36.17
CA MET A 166 32.38 -28.16 35.89
C MET A 166 33.45 -28.41 36.97
N ARG A 167 34.11 -27.38 37.51
CA ARG A 167 34.97 -27.52 38.70
C ARG A 167 34.20 -28.10 39.88
N ALA A 168 33.01 -27.58 40.20
CA ALA A 168 32.18 -28.11 41.29
C ALA A 168 31.81 -29.60 41.10
N LYS A 169 31.56 -30.05 39.85
CA LYS A 169 31.35 -31.47 39.54
C LYS A 169 32.63 -32.30 39.72
N VAL A 170 33.78 -31.80 39.27
CA VAL A 170 35.09 -32.48 39.40
C VAL A 170 35.57 -32.51 40.86
N GLU A 171 35.29 -31.48 41.65
CA GLU A 171 35.54 -31.45 43.10
C GLU A 171 34.65 -32.44 43.84
N LYS A 172 33.37 -32.56 43.45
CA LYS A 172 32.51 -33.64 43.97
C LYS A 172 33.05 -35.03 43.59
N GLN A 173 33.36 -35.27 42.31
CA GLN A 173 33.94 -36.55 41.88
C GLN A 173 35.28 -36.85 42.57
N ARG A 174 36.09 -35.83 42.91
CA ARG A 174 37.29 -35.99 43.74
C ARG A 174 36.97 -36.33 45.19
N ALA A 175 35.92 -35.77 45.78
CA ALA A 175 35.48 -36.15 47.13
C ALA A 175 34.95 -37.60 47.15
N ASP A 176 34.17 -37.98 46.14
CA ASP A 176 33.65 -39.34 45.96
C ASP A 176 34.81 -40.34 45.77
N LEU A 177 35.78 -40.06 44.88
CA LEU A 177 37.00 -40.88 44.69
C LEU A 177 37.94 -40.88 45.91
N THR A 178 37.98 -39.81 46.70
CA THR A 178 38.75 -39.80 47.96
C THR A 178 38.11 -40.76 48.97
N ARG A 179 36.77 -40.78 49.07
CA ARG A 179 36.05 -41.78 49.87
C ARG A 179 36.30 -43.21 49.37
N GLU A 180 36.27 -43.46 48.07
CA GLU A 180 36.61 -44.79 47.52
C GLU A 180 38.05 -45.20 47.85
N LEU A 181 39.00 -44.26 47.91
CA LEU A 181 40.38 -44.52 48.34
C LEU A 181 40.50 -44.75 49.86
N GLU A 182 39.69 -44.09 50.67
CA GLU A 182 39.58 -44.34 52.12
C GLU A 182 38.99 -45.73 52.38
N ASP A 183 37.86 -46.09 51.74
CA ASP A 183 37.25 -47.43 51.76
C ASP A 183 38.24 -48.54 51.33
N LEU A 184 39.05 -48.27 50.30
CA LEU A 184 40.10 -49.20 49.84
C LEU A 184 41.30 -49.26 50.80
N THR A 185 41.59 -48.18 51.53
CA THR A 185 42.65 -48.14 52.54
C THR A 185 42.25 -48.91 53.80
N ASP A 186 41.02 -48.76 54.28
CA ASP A 186 40.48 -49.53 55.40
C ASP A 186 40.45 -51.03 55.08
N ARG A 187 40.01 -51.41 53.86
CA ARG A 187 40.13 -52.81 53.37
C ARG A 187 41.58 -53.29 53.28
N LEU A 188 42.53 -52.39 53.00
CA LEU A 188 43.96 -52.72 53.00
C LEU A 188 44.47 -52.96 54.43
N GLU A 189 44.05 -52.16 55.42
CA GLU A 189 44.38 -52.37 56.83
C GLU A 189 43.78 -53.67 57.38
N GLU A 190 42.52 -54.00 57.04
CA GLU A 190 41.92 -55.30 57.36
C GLU A 190 42.73 -56.46 56.75
N SER A 191 43.20 -56.33 55.50
CA SER A 191 44.09 -57.33 54.88
C SER A 191 45.46 -57.42 55.57
N GLY A 192 45.98 -56.29 56.05
CA GLY A 192 47.23 -56.20 56.81
C GLY A 192 47.18 -56.97 58.13
N GLY A 193 46.01 -57.03 58.77
CA GLY A 193 45.75 -57.84 59.97
C GLY A 193 46.03 -59.34 59.78
N VAL A 194 45.79 -59.87 58.58
CA VAL A 194 46.11 -61.28 58.24
C VAL A 194 47.63 -61.49 58.19
N THR A 195 48.36 -60.55 57.59
CA THR A 195 49.82 -60.62 57.42
C THR A 195 50.58 -60.62 58.75
N ALA A 196 50.04 -59.96 59.79
CA ALA A 196 50.62 -59.95 61.13
C ALA A 196 50.76 -61.37 61.74
N SER A 197 49.84 -62.29 61.43
CA SER A 197 49.91 -63.69 61.89
C SER A 197 51.10 -64.47 61.30
N GLN A 198 51.63 -64.03 60.16
CA GLN A 198 52.67 -64.74 59.41
C GLN A 198 54.09 -64.44 59.92
N VAL A 199 54.27 -63.32 60.63
CA VAL A 199 55.56 -62.88 61.18
C VAL A 199 56.05 -63.79 62.31
N GLU A 200 55.14 -64.38 63.11
CA GLU A 200 55.53 -65.34 64.16
C GLU A 200 56.11 -66.64 63.61
N VAL A 201 55.77 -67.03 62.38
CA VAL A 201 56.36 -68.19 61.69
C VAL A 201 57.81 -67.91 61.28
N GLY A 202 58.15 -66.64 60.99
CA GLY A 202 59.50 -66.23 60.60
C GLY A 202 60.58 -66.58 61.63
N LYS A 203 60.28 -66.41 62.92
CA LYS A 203 61.20 -66.69 64.05
C LYS A 203 61.61 -68.16 64.20
N LYS A 204 60.98 -69.09 63.46
CA LYS A 204 61.41 -70.50 63.41
C LYS A 204 62.40 -70.80 62.27
N ARG A 205 62.46 -69.97 61.22
CA ARG A 205 63.30 -70.21 60.04
C ARG A 205 64.78 -69.87 60.26
N GLU A 206 65.08 -68.88 61.09
CA GLU A 206 66.47 -68.48 61.40
C GLU A 206 67.29 -69.62 62.06
N ALA A 207 66.61 -70.51 62.80
CA ALA A 207 67.24 -71.70 63.40
C ALA A 207 67.67 -72.76 62.37
N GLU A 208 67.04 -72.83 61.19
CA GLU A 208 67.38 -73.82 60.16
C GLU A 208 68.58 -73.39 59.29
N VAL A 209 68.87 -72.09 59.19
CA VAL A 209 69.99 -71.56 58.40
C VAL A 209 71.35 -72.07 58.90
N VAL A 210 71.45 -72.41 60.19
CA VAL A 210 72.66 -73.00 60.80
C VAL A 210 72.81 -74.50 60.43
N ARG A 211 71.71 -75.21 60.16
CA ARG A 211 71.70 -76.62 59.72
C ARG A 211 72.17 -76.75 58.27
N LEU A 212 71.64 -75.92 57.38
CA LEU A 212 71.88 -75.95 55.93
C LEU A 212 73.36 -75.79 55.52
N ARG A 213 74.22 -75.24 56.39
CA ARG A 213 75.67 -75.13 56.13
C ARG A 213 76.44 -76.45 56.21
N ARG A 214 75.90 -77.49 56.86
CA ARG A 214 76.49 -78.85 56.83
C ARG A 214 76.04 -79.67 55.62
N GLU A 215 74.78 -79.51 55.22
CA GLU A 215 74.19 -80.24 54.08
C GLU A 215 74.84 -79.84 52.75
N LEU A 216 75.48 -78.66 52.68
CA LEU A 216 76.21 -78.20 51.49
C LEU A 216 77.45 -79.06 51.14
N GLU A 217 78.12 -79.66 52.12
CA GLU A 217 79.31 -80.50 51.87
C GLU A 217 78.91 -81.84 51.21
N GLU A 218 77.74 -82.38 51.54
CA GLU A 218 77.19 -83.63 50.99
C GLU A 218 76.67 -83.47 49.55
N VAL A 219 76.16 -82.29 49.18
CA VAL A 219 75.66 -82.00 47.81
C VAL A 219 76.75 -82.12 46.75
N THR A 220 78.01 -81.88 47.10
CA THR A 220 79.17 -82.07 46.19
C THR A 220 79.25 -83.51 45.67
N LEU A 221 78.89 -84.50 46.49
CA LEU A 221 78.88 -85.92 46.12
C LEU A 221 77.70 -86.27 45.19
N GLN A 222 76.60 -85.51 45.26
CA GLN A 222 75.45 -85.70 44.37
C GLN A 222 75.75 -85.21 42.95
N ALA A 223 76.65 -84.24 42.77
CA ALA A 223 76.96 -83.63 41.49
C ALA A 223 77.37 -84.66 40.41
N GLU A 224 78.18 -85.66 40.75
CA GLU A 224 78.62 -86.71 39.83
C GLU A 224 77.45 -87.55 39.28
N THR A 225 76.39 -87.75 40.08
CA THR A 225 75.19 -88.47 39.64
C THR A 225 74.38 -87.66 38.62
N THR A 226 74.41 -86.33 38.68
CA THR A 226 73.66 -85.44 37.76
C THR A 226 74.19 -85.49 36.33
N ALA A 227 75.50 -85.74 36.15
CA ALA A 227 76.13 -85.84 34.84
C ALA A 227 75.56 -87.01 33.99
N ALA A 228 75.13 -88.10 34.64
CA ALA A 228 74.45 -89.20 33.97
C ALA A 228 73.04 -88.81 33.48
N ALA A 229 72.30 -88.02 34.26
CA ALA A 229 70.94 -87.59 33.93
C ALA A 229 70.90 -86.61 32.74
N LEU A 230 71.91 -85.76 32.57
CA LEU A 230 72.00 -84.81 31.45
C LEU A 230 72.03 -85.49 30.07
N ARG A 231 72.62 -86.70 29.97
CA ARG A 231 72.63 -87.47 28.72
C ARG A 231 71.25 -87.99 28.30
N LYS A 232 70.33 -88.17 29.24
CA LYS A 232 68.94 -88.52 28.93
C LYS A 232 68.15 -87.31 28.40
N LYS A 233 68.29 -86.15 29.07
CA LYS A 233 67.61 -84.90 28.66
C LYS A 233 67.91 -84.47 27.22
N LEU A 234 69.10 -84.76 26.70
CA LEU A 234 69.46 -84.49 25.30
C LEU A 234 68.69 -85.36 24.30
N GLY A 235 68.18 -86.54 24.69
CA GLY A 235 67.26 -87.32 23.86
C GLY A 235 65.85 -86.75 23.90
N ASP A 236 65.35 -86.44 25.10
CA ASP A 236 64.01 -85.91 25.32
C ASP A 236 63.80 -84.57 24.58
N ALA A 237 64.79 -83.67 24.61
CA ALA A 237 64.76 -82.36 23.94
C ALA A 237 64.67 -82.44 22.39
N VAL A 238 65.19 -83.50 21.77
CA VAL A 238 65.06 -83.73 20.31
C VAL A 238 63.63 -84.15 19.95
N GLY A 239 62.92 -84.80 20.88
CA GLY A 239 61.48 -85.04 20.79
C GLY A 239 60.69 -83.73 20.82
N GLU A 240 60.94 -82.87 21.82
CA GLU A 240 60.24 -81.59 21.97
C GLU A 240 60.40 -80.68 20.75
N VAL A 241 61.60 -80.57 20.16
CA VAL A 241 61.83 -79.80 18.92
C VAL A 241 61.05 -80.39 17.74
N SER A 242 60.92 -81.71 17.65
CA SER A 242 60.09 -82.35 16.61
C SER A 242 58.60 -82.07 16.78
N GLU A 243 58.10 -82.02 18.02
CA GLU A 243 56.70 -81.64 18.29
C GLU A 243 56.45 -80.14 18.05
N GLN A 244 57.43 -79.27 18.35
CA GLN A 244 57.39 -77.83 18.03
C GLN A 244 57.35 -77.58 16.52
N CYS A 245 58.14 -78.30 15.70
CA CYS A 245 58.00 -78.23 14.24
C CYS A 245 56.59 -78.63 13.77
N ASN A 246 56.03 -79.70 14.34
CA ASN A 246 54.67 -80.14 14.03
C ASN A 246 53.59 -79.16 14.49
N SER A 247 53.77 -78.44 15.61
CA SER A 247 52.83 -77.43 16.08
C SER A 247 52.88 -76.16 15.21
N LEU A 248 54.08 -75.70 14.85
CA LEU A 248 54.30 -74.58 13.91
C LEU A 248 53.70 -74.86 12.53
N GLN A 249 53.79 -76.09 12.02
CA GLN A 249 53.19 -76.44 10.73
C GLN A 249 51.65 -76.45 10.78
N ARG A 250 51.03 -76.79 11.92
CA ARG A 250 49.58 -76.61 12.14
C ARG A 250 49.21 -75.13 12.28
N ALA A 251 50.00 -74.34 13.00
CA ALA A 251 49.78 -72.90 13.17
C ALA A 251 49.84 -72.18 11.81
N ARG A 252 50.83 -72.52 10.95
CA ARG A 252 50.91 -72.02 9.57
C ARG A 252 49.63 -72.33 8.77
N LEU A 253 49.14 -73.57 8.80
CA LEU A 253 47.91 -73.95 8.08
C LEU A 253 46.65 -73.26 8.62
N LYS A 254 46.64 -72.83 9.89
CA LYS A 254 45.58 -72.01 10.48
C LYS A 254 45.67 -70.56 10.00
N LEU A 255 46.87 -69.97 10.06
CA LEU A 255 47.16 -68.62 9.54
C LEU A 255 46.93 -68.50 8.02
N GLU A 256 47.20 -69.55 7.24
CA GLU A 256 46.90 -69.58 5.80
C GLU A 256 45.39 -69.59 5.51
N LYS A 257 44.56 -70.13 6.41
CA LYS A 257 43.09 -70.03 6.32
C LYS A 257 42.56 -68.69 6.80
N GLU A 258 43.09 -68.16 7.90
CA GLU A 258 42.73 -66.83 8.43
C GLU A 258 43.11 -65.73 7.42
N LYS A 259 44.25 -65.87 6.73
CA LYS A 259 44.62 -65.04 5.58
C LYS A 259 43.64 -65.15 4.41
N GLN A 260 42.98 -66.29 4.22
CA GLN A 260 41.96 -66.45 3.18
C GLN A 260 40.60 -65.84 3.58
N SER A 261 40.18 -65.94 4.85
CA SER A 261 38.95 -65.26 5.30
C SER A 261 39.13 -63.75 5.29
N LEU A 262 40.22 -63.23 5.85
CA LEU A 262 40.55 -61.79 5.83
C LEU A 262 40.62 -61.23 4.40
N LYS A 263 41.01 -62.05 3.41
CA LYS A 263 41.00 -61.62 2.00
C LYS A 263 39.58 -61.55 1.42
N LEU A 264 38.73 -62.54 1.70
CA LEU A 264 37.31 -62.51 1.30
C LEU A 264 36.55 -61.37 2.01
N GLU A 265 36.89 -61.08 3.26
CA GLU A 265 36.40 -59.94 4.03
C GLU A 265 36.84 -58.63 3.35
N LEU A 266 38.12 -58.48 2.99
CA LEU A 266 38.64 -57.32 2.25
C LEU A 266 37.94 -57.13 0.89
N ASP A 267 37.79 -58.21 0.11
CA ASP A 267 37.11 -58.20 -1.19
C ASP A 267 35.61 -57.80 -1.02
N SER A 268 34.96 -58.24 0.07
CA SER A 268 33.58 -57.85 0.40
C SER A 268 33.47 -56.39 0.86
N LEU A 269 34.44 -55.89 1.64
CA LEU A 269 34.51 -54.50 2.07
C LEU A 269 34.74 -53.58 0.87
N GLY A 270 35.60 -53.97 -0.08
CA GLY A 270 35.76 -53.27 -1.36
C GLY A 270 34.44 -53.16 -2.14
N ALA A 271 33.68 -54.26 -2.24
CA ALA A 271 32.35 -54.22 -2.86
C ALA A 271 31.36 -53.29 -2.14
N THR A 272 31.38 -53.24 -0.79
CA THR A 272 30.57 -52.27 -0.04
C THR A 272 31.05 -50.83 -0.19
N ALA A 273 32.36 -50.60 -0.30
CA ALA A 273 32.92 -49.27 -0.54
C ALA A 273 32.50 -48.75 -1.92
N GLU A 274 32.49 -49.59 -2.97
CA GLU A 274 31.96 -49.20 -4.27
C GLU A 274 30.46 -48.88 -4.24
N THR A 275 29.63 -49.65 -3.51
CA THR A 275 28.20 -49.34 -3.42
C THR A 275 27.95 -48.05 -2.64
N LEU A 276 28.72 -47.78 -1.58
CA LEU A 276 28.71 -46.51 -0.86
C LEU A 276 29.21 -45.35 -1.72
N GLN A 277 30.22 -45.55 -2.56
CA GLN A 277 30.73 -44.51 -3.46
C GLN A 277 29.72 -44.19 -4.58
N ARG A 278 29.00 -45.19 -5.09
CA ARG A 278 27.89 -45.00 -6.03
C ARG A 278 26.68 -44.32 -5.37
N ALA A 279 26.37 -44.68 -4.12
CA ALA A 279 25.32 -44.02 -3.33
C ALA A 279 25.68 -42.56 -3.02
N LYS A 280 26.94 -42.28 -2.67
CA LYS A 280 27.45 -40.92 -2.49
C LYS A 280 27.33 -40.11 -3.79
N ALA A 281 27.80 -40.63 -4.93
CA ALA A 281 27.70 -39.93 -6.20
C ALA A 281 26.23 -39.62 -6.61
N ALA A 282 25.28 -40.51 -6.27
CA ALA A 282 23.85 -40.24 -6.44
C ALA A 282 23.34 -39.15 -5.46
N GLY A 283 23.84 -39.15 -4.22
CA GLY A 283 23.61 -38.10 -3.23
C GLY A 283 24.14 -36.74 -3.68
N ASP A 284 25.39 -36.66 -4.13
CA ASP A 284 26.05 -35.44 -4.63
C ASP A 284 25.27 -34.83 -5.83
N VAL A 285 24.70 -35.67 -6.70
CA VAL A 285 23.80 -35.24 -7.81
C VAL A 285 22.44 -34.77 -7.30
N GLN A 286 21.92 -35.36 -6.23
CA GLN A 286 20.65 -34.95 -5.64
C GLN A 286 20.79 -33.65 -4.83
N VAL A 287 21.91 -33.46 -4.13
CA VAL A 287 22.28 -32.20 -3.46
C VAL A 287 22.36 -31.08 -4.48
N ARG A 288 23.07 -31.25 -5.60
CA ARG A 288 23.13 -30.23 -6.66
C ARG A 288 21.77 -29.83 -7.20
N LYS A 289 20.85 -30.77 -7.41
CA LYS A 289 19.47 -30.44 -7.82
C LYS A 289 18.70 -29.65 -6.76
N LEU A 290 19.00 -29.88 -5.48
CA LEU A 290 18.41 -29.10 -4.39
C LEU A 290 19.04 -27.70 -4.32
N GLU A 291 20.36 -27.58 -4.49
CA GLU A 291 21.10 -26.31 -4.63
C GLU A 291 20.57 -25.48 -5.82
N ASP A 292 20.43 -26.11 -7.00
CA ASP A 292 19.83 -25.51 -8.20
C ASP A 292 18.39 -25.02 -7.91
N SER A 293 17.57 -25.85 -7.25
CA SER A 293 16.18 -25.49 -6.91
C SER A 293 16.07 -24.39 -5.84
N LEU A 294 17.06 -24.30 -4.94
CA LEU A 294 17.17 -23.26 -3.93
C LEU A 294 17.65 -21.95 -4.55
N SER A 295 18.55 -22.02 -5.52
CA SER A 295 18.96 -20.87 -6.35
C SER A 295 17.79 -20.33 -7.18
N GLU A 296 16.99 -21.21 -7.78
CA GLU A 296 15.74 -20.87 -8.47
C GLU A 296 14.65 -20.31 -7.54
N ALA A 297 14.65 -20.71 -6.26
CA ALA A 297 13.74 -20.13 -5.26
C ALA A 297 14.22 -18.75 -4.78
N GLY A 298 15.54 -18.58 -4.63
CA GLY A 298 16.19 -17.32 -4.29
C GLY A 298 15.98 -16.25 -5.35
N SER A 299 16.26 -16.55 -6.62
CA SER A 299 16.05 -15.59 -7.71
C SER A 299 14.57 -15.18 -7.86
N ARG A 300 13.62 -16.12 -7.69
CA ARG A 300 12.18 -15.80 -7.63
C ARG A 300 11.82 -14.95 -6.41
N ALA A 301 12.46 -15.14 -5.27
CA ALA A 301 12.26 -14.28 -4.10
C ALA A 301 12.80 -12.86 -4.33
N GLU A 302 13.94 -12.73 -5.00
CA GLU A 302 14.51 -11.44 -5.41
C GLU A 302 13.64 -10.72 -6.46
N GLU A 303 13.09 -11.43 -7.45
CA GLU A 303 12.08 -10.89 -8.38
C GLU A 303 10.80 -10.43 -7.66
N LEU A 304 10.33 -11.18 -6.66
CA LEU A 304 9.17 -10.79 -5.85
C LEU A 304 9.48 -9.57 -4.98
N LEU A 305 10.70 -9.45 -4.44
CA LEU A 305 11.13 -8.24 -3.72
C LEU A 305 11.29 -7.04 -4.66
N ARG A 306 11.85 -7.22 -5.87
CA ARG A 306 11.92 -6.18 -6.91
C ARG A 306 10.53 -5.67 -7.29
N THR A 307 9.62 -6.57 -7.63
CA THR A 307 8.25 -6.21 -8.03
C THR A 307 7.42 -5.59 -6.89
N ILE A 308 7.66 -5.98 -5.62
CA ILE A 308 7.10 -5.27 -4.46
C ILE A 308 7.68 -3.85 -4.34
N GLY A 309 8.98 -3.65 -4.59
CA GLY A 309 9.61 -2.33 -4.67
C GLY A 309 9.01 -1.45 -5.76
N GLU A 310 8.89 -1.99 -6.97
CA GLU A 310 8.27 -1.33 -8.13
C GLU A 310 6.80 -0.97 -7.87
N GLN A 311 6.01 -1.86 -7.26
CA GLN A 311 4.63 -1.56 -6.90
C GLN A 311 4.53 -0.49 -5.80
N ASN A 312 5.44 -0.46 -4.83
CA ASN A 312 5.47 0.62 -3.83
C ASN A 312 5.84 1.98 -4.45
N LEU A 313 6.75 2.00 -5.44
CA LEU A 313 7.07 3.20 -6.23
C LEU A 313 5.92 3.64 -7.14
N ALA A 314 5.19 2.69 -7.75
CA ALA A 314 3.98 3.00 -8.51
C ALA A 314 2.88 3.57 -7.60
N LYS A 315 2.72 3.00 -6.39
CA LYS A 315 1.74 3.42 -5.40
C LYS A 315 2.05 4.80 -4.80
N SER A 316 3.32 5.17 -4.63
CA SER A 316 3.68 6.53 -4.21
C SER A 316 3.44 7.56 -5.31
N ARG A 317 3.73 7.23 -6.58
CA ARG A 317 3.38 8.07 -7.74
C ARG A 317 1.87 8.29 -7.84
N LEU A 318 1.08 7.21 -7.77
CA LEU A 318 -0.39 7.28 -7.78
C LEU A 318 -0.95 8.09 -6.59
N ALA A 319 -0.30 8.05 -5.42
CA ALA A 319 -0.71 8.88 -4.28
C ALA A 319 -0.44 10.38 -4.53
N VAL A 320 0.67 10.74 -5.17
CA VAL A 320 0.96 12.12 -5.58
C VAL A 320 -0.01 12.57 -6.68
N GLU A 321 -0.21 11.78 -7.73
CA GLU A 321 -1.17 12.05 -8.81
C GLU A 321 -2.60 12.24 -8.26
N ASN A 322 -3.04 11.41 -7.31
CA ASN A 322 -4.34 11.55 -6.66
C ASN A 322 -4.43 12.81 -5.79
N SER A 323 -3.33 13.26 -5.15
CA SER A 323 -3.31 14.52 -4.41
C SER A 323 -3.40 15.75 -5.33
N ASP A 324 -2.75 15.72 -6.51
CA ASP A 324 -2.85 16.78 -7.51
C ASP A 324 -4.21 16.80 -8.23
N LEU A 325 -4.83 15.63 -8.44
CA LEU A 325 -6.21 15.51 -8.94
C LEU A 325 -7.22 16.03 -7.91
N SER A 326 -7.01 15.76 -6.62
CA SER A 326 -7.84 16.30 -5.53
C SER A 326 -7.74 17.83 -5.47
N ARG A 327 -6.52 18.40 -5.57
CA ARG A 327 -6.31 19.85 -5.67
C ARG A 327 -6.96 20.46 -6.91
N GLN A 328 -6.89 19.78 -8.05
CA GLN A 328 -7.58 20.21 -9.28
C GLN A 328 -9.11 20.17 -9.15
N LEU A 329 -9.65 19.21 -8.38
CA LEU A 329 -11.07 19.13 -8.05
C LEU A 329 -11.50 20.30 -7.15
N GLU A 330 -10.78 20.60 -6.07
CA GLU A 330 -11.03 21.78 -5.21
C GLU A 330 -10.96 23.09 -6.00
N GLU A 331 -9.98 23.20 -6.91
CA GLU A 331 -9.88 24.31 -7.85
C GLU A 331 -11.07 24.39 -8.83
N ALA A 332 -11.62 23.26 -9.27
CA ALA A 332 -12.80 23.22 -10.13
C ALA A 332 -14.09 23.57 -9.36
N GLU A 333 -14.26 23.03 -8.15
CA GLU A 333 -15.40 23.28 -7.27
C GLU A 333 -15.46 24.74 -6.80
N SER A 334 -14.30 25.35 -6.51
CA SER A 334 -14.22 26.79 -6.20
C SER A 334 -14.57 27.67 -7.41
N LYS A 335 -14.13 27.28 -8.63
CA LYS A 335 -14.55 27.93 -9.89
C LYS A 335 -16.06 27.78 -10.14
N VAL A 336 -16.63 26.58 -9.95
CA VAL A 336 -18.09 26.33 -10.03
C VAL A 336 -18.85 27.11 -8.96
N SER A 337 -18.31 27.25 -7.75
CA SER A 337 -18.89 28.03 -6.66
C SER A 337 -18.85 29.54 -6.93
N HIS A 338 -17.87 30.03 -7.70
CA HIS A 338 -17.82 31.41 -8.18
C HIS A 338 -18.80 31.64 -9.35
N LEU A 339 -18.87 30.71 -10.31
CA LEU A 339 -19.79 30.78 -11.44
C LEU A 339 -21.25 30.69 -10.99
N SER A 340 -21.57 29.84 -10.00
CA SER A 340 -22.91 29.74 -9.40
C SER A 340 -23.34 31.03 -8.70
N ARG A 341 -22.42 31.71 -7.99
CA ARG A 341 -22.69 33.04 -7.40
C ARG A 341 -22.91 34.11 -8.48
N SER A 342 -22.09 34.11 -9.53
CA SER A 342 -22.26 35.02 -10.68
C SER A 342 -23.62 34.79 -11.38
N LYS A 343 -23.98 33.53 -11.63
CA LYS A 343 -25.28 33.12 -12.18
C LYS A 343 -26.45 33.59 -11.31
N ALA A 344 -26.36 33.50 -9.98
CA ALA A 344 -27.40 33.97 -9.08
C ALA A 344 -27.61 35.50 -9.17
N ILE A 345 -26.51 36.27 -9.27
CA ILE A 345 -26.56 37.74 -9.45
C ILE A 345 -27.16 38.11 -10.81
N LEU A 346 -26.75 37.43 -11.88
CA LEU A 346 -27.30 37.64 -13.22
C LEU A 346 -28.79 37.23 -13.29
N MET A 347 -29.20 36.17 -12.59
CA MET A 347 -30.61 35.79 -12.47
C MET A 347 -31.43 36.86 -11.75
N SER A 348 -30.94 37.41 -10.62
CA SER A 348 -31.69 38.48 -9.93
C SER A 348 -31.83 39.73 -10.81
N GLN A 349 -30.78 40.12 -11.54
CA GLN A 349 -30.85 41.23 -12.50
C GLN A 349 -31.85 40.96 -13.63
N VAL A 350 -31.92 39.73 -14.15
CA VAL A 350 -32.90 39.33 -15.17
C VAL A 350 -34.33 39.39 -14.62
N ASP A 351 -34.57 38.96 -13.39
CA ASP A 351 -35.91 39.00 -12.77
C ASP A 351 -36.33 40.42 -12.34
N GLU A 352 -35.36 41.30 -12.05
CA GLU A 352 -35.57 42.71 -11.78
C GLU A 352 -35.90 43.49 -13.06
N LEU A 353 -35.23 43.18 -14.18
CA LEU A 353 -35.60 43.67 -15.52
C LEU A 353 -36.97 43.16 -15.99
N LYS A 354 -37.33 41.90 -15.72
CA LYS A 354 -38.69 41.38 -15.98
C LYS A 354 -39.75 42.19 -15.23
N LYS A 355 -39.54 42.49 -13.93
CA LYS A 355 -40.46 43.34 -13.16
C LYS A 355 -40.65 44.71 -13.79
N GLN A 356 -39.57 45.35 -14.25
CA GLN A 356 -39.67 46.65 -14.94
C GLN A 356 -40.49 46.55 -16.25
N VAL A 357 -40.34 45.46 -17.02
CA VAL A 357 -41.17 45.20 -18.22
C VAL A 357 -42.63 44.89 -17.86
N ASP A 358 -42.88 44.15 -16.78
CA ASP A 358 -44.23 43.88 -16.26
C ASP A 358 -44.91 45.14 -15.70
N GLU A 359 -44.14 46.10 -15.18
CA GLU A 359 -44.63 47.39 -14.71
C GLU A 359 -44.89 48.34 -15.90
N GLU A 360 -43.97 48.42 -16.88
CA GLU A 360 -44.20 49.15 -18.13
C GLU A 360 -45.43 48.64 -18.89
N THR A 361 -45.65 47.33 -18.96
CA THR A 361 -46.82 46.75 -19.65
C THR A 361 -48.13 47.02 -18.89
N LYS A 362 -48.11 47.12 -17.56
CA LYS A 362 -49.26 47.62 -16.76
C LYS A 362 -49.51 49.12 -16.98
N PHE A 363 -48.47 49.94 -17.10
CA PHE A 363 -48.63 51.36 -17.47
C PHE A 363 -49.15 51.52 -18.91
N LYS A 364 -48.71 50.69 -19.85
CA LYS A 364 -49.21 50.67 -21.24
C LYS A 364 -50.66 50.17 -21.33
N SER A 365 -51.06 49.19 -20.52
CA SER A 365 -52.46 48.72 -20.51
C SER A 365 -53.41 49.72 -19.86
N THR A 366 -53.04 50.34 -18.73
CA THR A 366 -53.85 51.38 -18.08
C THR A 366 -53.99 52.63 -18.95
N THR A 367 -52.92 53.08 -19.61
CA THR A 367 -53.01 54.21 -20.57
C THR A 367 -53.83 53.87 -21.81
N ALA A 368 -53.73 52.63 -22.33
CA ALA A 368 -54.60 52.16 -23.42
C ALA A 368 -56.09 52.13 -23.03
N VAL A 369 -56.42 51.73 -21.79
CA VAL A 369 -57.79 51.79 -21.27
C VAL A 369 -58.30 53.23 -21.15
N SER A 370 -57.48 54.17 -20.63
CA SER A 370 -57.89 55.59 -20.59
C SER A 370 -58.04 56.22 -21.98
N LEU A 371 -57.24 55.78 -22.97
CA LEU A 371 -57.39 56.18 -24.37
C LEU A 371 -58.64 55.56 -25.01
N SER A 372 -59.08 54.40 -24.53
CA SER A 372 -60.32 53.75 -24.97
C SER A 372 -61.56 54.45 -24.40
N SER A 373 -61.58 54.81 -23.11
CA SER A 373 -62.72 55.56 -22.56
C SER A 373 -62.84 56.94 -23.20
N ALA A 374 -61.73 57.69 -23.30
CA ALA A 374 -61.72 59.01 -23.92
C ALA A 374 -62.14 59.02 -25.41
N LYS A 375 -62.05 57.88 -26.11
CA LYS A 375 -62.63 57.71 -27.45
C LYS A 375 -64.12 57.44 -27.40
N HIS A 376 -64.56 56.55 -26.52
CA HIS A 376 -65.98 56.26 -26.31
C HIS A 376 -66.75 57.51 -25.84
N ASP A 377 -66.15 58.34 -24.98
CA ASP A 377 -66.68 59.64 -24.56
C ASP A 377 -66.85 60.60 -25.75
N ILE A 378 -65.93 60.56 -26.73
CA ILE A 378 -66.02 61.35 -27.97
C ILE A 378 -67.06 60.80 -28.96
N GLU A 379 -67.34 59.50 -28.92
CA GLU A 379 -68.36 58.84 -29.74
C GLU A 379 -69.76 59.12 -29.17
N LEU A 380 -69.97 58.97 -27.85
CA LEU A 380 -71.20 59.38 -27.15
C LEU A 380 -71.53 60.86 -27.35
N LEU A 381 -70.53 61.75 -27.31
CA LEU A 381 -70.71 63.18 -27.59
C LEU A 381 -70.98 63.51 -29.07
N ARG A 382 -70.85 62.54 -29.99
CA ARG A 382 -71.31 62.67 -31.38
C ARG A 382 -72.73 62.15 -31.55
N GLU A 383 -73.02 60.99 -30.99
CA GLU A 383 -74.37 60.40 -30.98
C GLU A 383 -75.39 61.40 -30.39
N GLN A 384 -75.08 62.03 -29.25
CA GLN A 384 -75.92 63.09 -28.66
C GLN A 384 -76.10 64.33 -29.57
N VAL A 385 -75.13 64.64 -30.43
CA VAL A 385 -75.20 65.78 -31.40
C VAL A 385 -75.98 65.40 -32.66
N GLU A 386 -76.08 64.12 -32.98
CA GLU A 386 -76.91 63.59 -34.06
C GLU A 386 -78.37 63.44 -33.58
N GLU A 387 -78.61 62.92 -32.37
CA GLU A 387 -79.94 62.86 -31.72
C GLU A 387 -80.57 64.26 -31.54
N GLU A 388 -79.81 65.28 -31.12
CA GLU A 388 -80.28 66.69 -31.04
C GLU A 388 -80.52 67.33 -32.42
N GLN A 389 -80.01 66.74 -33.51
CA GLN A 389 -80.33 67.17 -34.88
C GLN A 389 -81.58 66.46 -35.43
N GLU A 390 -81.73 65.15 -35.18
CA GLU A 390 -82.90 64.40 -35.62
C GLU A 390 -84.16 64.80 -34.85
N SER A 391 -84.10 64.87 -33.51
CA SER A 391 -85.23 65.31 -32.67
C SER A 391 -85.73 66.71 -33.03
N LYS A 392 -84.82 67.62 -33.39
CA LYS A 392 -85.15 68.96 -33.91
C LYS A 392 -85.88 68.92 -35.26
N ALA A 393 -85.47 68.04 -36.17
CA ALA A 393 -86.16 67.83 -37.44
C ALA A 393 -87.54 67.17 -37.24
N GLU A 394 -87.64 66.20 -36.33
CA GLU A 394 -88.89 65.55 -35.95
C GLU A 394 -89.90 66.53 -35.33
N LEU A 395 -89.48 67.37 -34.38
CA LEU A 395 -90.34 68.40 -33.78
C LEU A 395 -90.91 69.36 -34.84
N GLN A 396 -90.10 69.76 -35.82
CA GLN A 396 -90.52 70.62 -36.93
C GLN A 396 -91.55 69.91 -37.85
N ARG A 397 -91.44 68.58 -37.97
CA ARG A 397 -92.40 67.72 -38.69
C ARG A 397 -93.68 67.45 -37.89
N LEU A 398 -93.60 67.31 -36.57
CA LEU A 398 -94.72 67.03 -35.68
C LEU A 398 -95.69 68.22 -35.57
N VAL A 399 -95.15 69.44 -35.42
CA VAL A 399 -95.94 70.69 -35.45
C VAL A 399 -96.70 70.86 -36.77
N SER A 400 -96.13 70.39 -37.88
CA SER A 400 -96.78 70.40 -39.20
C SER A 400 -97.93 69.40 -39.31
N LYS A 401 -97.88 68.28 -38.56
CA LYS A 401 -98.85 67.18 -38.61
C LYS A 401 -100.02 67.35 -37.62
N LEU A 402 -99.74 67.83 -36.41
CA LEU A 402 -100.78 68.07 -35.40
C LEU A 402 -101.80 69.14 -35.84
N ASN A 403 -101.39 70.12 -36.65
CA ASN A 403 -102.27 71.15 -37.22
C ASN A 403 -103.31 70.61 -38.22
N SER A 404 -103.08 69.45 -38.87
CA SER A 404 -104.06 68.82 -39.76
C SER A 404 -104.88 67.72 -39.05
N GLU A 405 -104.36 67.14 -37.96
CA GLU A 405 -105.10 66.14 -37.17
C GLU A 405 -106.18 66.79 -36.29
N VAL A 406 -105.93 67.97 -35.72
CA VAL A 406 -106.93 68.73 -34.93
C VAL A 406 -108.18 69.11 -35.73
N THR A 407 -108.08 69.28 -37.06
CA THR A 407 -109.24 69.53 -37.93
C THR A 407 -109.93 68.24 -38.37
N HIS A 408 -109.24 67.09 -38.40
CA HIS A 408 -109.81 65.78 -38.73
C HIS A 408 -110.59 65.16 -37.56
N TRP A 409 -110.09 65.27 -36.32
CA TRP A 409 -110.73 64.64 -35.16
C TRP A 409 -112.11 65.23 -34.80
N ARG A 410 -112.40 66.47 -35.21
CA ARG A 410 -113.71 67.11 -34.99
C ARG A 410 -114.86 66.46 -35.78
N THR A 411 -114.58 65.85 -36.92
CA THR A 411 -115.60 65.25 -37.81
C THR A 411 -115.70 63.73 -37.68
N ARG A 412 -115.03 63.12 -36.70
CA ARG A 412 -114.96 61.66 -36.53
C ARG A 412 -115.49 61.13 -35.19
N TYR A 413 -115.88 62.02 -34.28
CA TYR A 413 -116.43 61.66 -32.97
C TYR A 413 -117.97 61.47 -32.96
N GLU A 414 -118.68 61.80 -34.05
CA GLU A 414 -120.14 61.76 -34.11
C GLU A 414 -120.74 60.42 -34.60
N THR A 415 -119.93 59.42 -35.01
CA THR A 415 -120.45 58.19 -35.66
C THR A 415 -120.03 56.85 -35.02
N ASP A 416 -118.82 56.71 -34.48
CA ASP A 416 -118.21 55.38 -34.29
C ASP A 416 -118.36 54.79 -32.86
N ALA A 417 -119.25 55.35 -32.04
CA ALA A 417 -119.36 55.04 -30.60
C ALA A 417 -120.08 53.71 -30.24
N ILE A 418 -120.62 52.98 -31.22
CA ILE A 418 -121.64 51.92 -30.99
C ILE A 418 -121.11 50.48 -31.24
N GLN A 419 -119.91 50.29 -31.78
CA GLN A 419 -119.47 48.97 -32.33
C GLN A 419 -118.35 48.24 -31.55
N ARG A 420 -118.10 48.54 -30.26
CA ARG A 420 -116.98 47.92 -29.50
C ARG A 420 -117.32 47.20 -28.19
N THR A 421 -118.59 47.06 -27.84
CA THR A 421 -119.00 46.49 -26.54
C THR A 421 -119.13 44.95 -26.54
N GLU A 422 -119.37 44.30 -27.68
CA GLU A 422 -119.74 42.87 -27.72
C GLU A 422 -118.57 41.87 -27.72
N GLU A 423 -117.33 42.31 -27.98
CA GLU A 423 -116.15 41.41 -28.04
C GLU A 423 -115.59 41.06 -26.65
N LEU A 424 -115.85 41.89 -25.64
CA LEU A 424 -115.10 41.89 -24.38
C LEU A 424 -115.55 40.81 -23.37
N GLU A 425 -116.84 40.45 -23.37
CA GLU A 425 -117.40 39.53 -22.36
C GLU A 425 -117.00 38.06 -22.54
N GLU A 426 -116.66 37.64 -23.76
CA GLU A 426 -116.38 36.23 -24.05
C GLU A 426 -114.94 35.82 -23.69
N ALA A 427 -114.00 36.75 -23.77
CA ALA A 427 -112.65 36.58 -23.23
C ALA A 427 -112.69 36.31 -21.72
N LYS A 428 -113.57 36.99 -20.99
CA LYS A 428 -113.71 36.91 -19.52
C LYS A 428 -113.93 35.47 -19.02
N LYS A 429 -114.74 34.66 -19.71
CA LYS A 429 -114.99 33.26 -19.32
C LYS A 429 -113.84 32.31 -19.66
N LYS A 430 -113.10 32.55 -20.77
CA LYS A 430 -111.91 31.76 -21.14
C LYS A 430 -110.70 32.06 -20.24
N LEU A 431 -110.60 33.28 -19.68
CA LEU A 431 -109.54 33.67 -18.76
C LEU A 431 -109.65 33.02 -17.36
N VAL A 432 -110.86 32.82 -16.83
CA VAL A 432 -111.05 32.25 -15.48
C VAL A 432 -110.53 30.81 -15.37
N CYS A 433 -110.82 29.92 -16.33
CA CYS A 433 -110.26 28.56 -16.28
C CYS A 433 -108.74 28.55 -16.46
N ARG A 434 -108.20 29.41 -17.35
CA ARG A 434 -106.75 29.54 -17.56
C ARG A 434 -106.00 30.09 -16.34
N LEU A 435 -106.65 30.92 -15.53
CA LEU A 435 -106.10 31.39 -14.27
C LEU A 435 -105.91 30.21 -13.31
N GLN A 436 -106.94 29.39 -13.13
CA GLN A 436 -106.89 28.23 -12.23
C GLN A 436 -105.88 27.16 -12.69
N GLU A 437 -105.80 26.88 -14.00
CA GLU A 437 -104.77 25.98 -14.56
C GLU A 437 -103.34 26.52 -14.36
N ALA A 438 -103.15 27.84 -14.39
CA ALA A 438 -101.85 28.48 -14.13
C ALA A 438 -101.50 28.51 -12.63
N GLU A 439 -102.48 28.70 -11.74
CA GLU A 439 -102.30 28.65 -10.29
C GLU A 439 -101.84 27.25 -9.83
N GLU A 440 -102.51 26.19 -10.30
CA GLU A 440 -102.10 24.80 -10.02
C GLU A 440 -100.69 24.48 -10.55
N ALA A 441 -100.31 25.04 -11.71
CA ALA A 441 -98.96 24.90 -12.26
C ALA A 441 -97.88 25.66 -11.45
N VAL A 442 -98.20 26.83 -10.92
CA VAL A 442 -97.30 27.61 -10.04
C VAL A 442 -97.08 26.88 -8.72
N GLU A 443 -98.13 26.36 -8.07
CA GLU A 443 -97.97 25.57 -6.84
C GLU A 443 -97.09 24.33 -7.06
N ALA A 444 -97.28 23.62 -8.18
CA ALA A 444 -96.45 22.46 -8.53
C ALA A 444 -94.98 22.83 -8.79
N GLY A 445 -94.72 24.01 -9.39
CA GLY A 445 -93.37 24.56 -9.57
C GLY A 445 -92.72 24.95 -8.24
N GLN A 446 -93.47 25.62 -7.36
CA GLN A 446 -93.00 26.09 -6.07
C GLN A 446 -92.73 24.92 -5.10
N ALA A 447 -93.55 23.86 -5.15
CA ALA A 447 -93.29 22.60 -4.47
C ALA A 447 -91.95 21.96 -4.90
N LYS A 448 -91.66 21.89 -6.21
CA LYS A 448 -90.37 21.41 -6.75
C LYS A 448 -89.20 22.29 -6.33
N SER A 449 -89.33 23.61 -6.37
CA SER A 449 -88.30 24.53 -5.89
C SER A 449 -87.98 24.27 -4.39
N SER A 450 -89.02 24.09 -3.57
CA SER A 450 -88.85 23.80 -2.14
C SER A 450 -88.18 22.44 -1.82
N SER A 451 -88.22 21.47 -2.76
CA SER A 451 -87.51 20.20 -2.60
C SER A 451 -86.07 20.29 -3.08
N LEU A 452 -85.80 21.04 -4.15
CA LEU A 452 -84.45 21.31 -4.65
C LEU A 452 -83.61 22.12 -3.66
N GLU A 453 -84.20 23.12 -2.99
CA GLU A 453 -83.52 23.89 -1.95
C GLU A 453 -83.12 23.00 -0.75
N LYS A 454 -83.94 22.00 -0.40
CA LYS A 454 -83.64 21.01 0.64
C LYS A 454 -82.56 20.01 0.23
N THR A 455 -82.49 19.60 -1.05
CA THR A 455 -81.38 18.77 -1.53
C THR A 455 -80.08 19.55 -1.62
N LYS A 456 -80.13 20.83 -2.04
CA LYS A 456 -78.99 21.75 -2.04
C LYS A 456 -78.41 21.94 -0.63
N GLN A 457 -79.25 22.18 0.37
CA GLN A 457 -78.82 22.29 1.78
C GLN A 457 -78.17 21.00 2.30
N ARG A 458 -78.67 19.82 1.94
CA ARG A 458 -78.03 18.54 2.31
C ARG A 458 -76.66 18.36 1.66
N LEU A 459 -76.57 18.56 0.34
CA LEU A 459 -75.31 18.46 -0.39
C LEU A 459 -74.27 19.47 0.12
N GLN A 460 -74.71 20.66 0.55
CA GLN A 460 -73.81 21.64 1.15
C GLN A 460 -73.26 21.18 2.51
N VAL A 461 -74.09 20.61 3.39
CA VAL A 461 -73.61 20.01 4.66
C VAL A 461 -72.68 18.83 4.39
N GLU A 462 -73.00 17.95 3.43
CA GLU A 462 -72.12 16.84 3.03
C GLU A 462 -70.75 17.33 2.51
N VAL A 463 -70.70 18.45 1.78
CA VAL A 463 -69.44 19.10 1.34
C VAL A 463 -68.68 19.73 2.51
N GLU A 464 -69.37 20.34 3.48
CA GLU A 464 -68.76 20.91 4.69
C GLU A 464 -68.16 19.79 5.57
N ASP A 465 -68.88 18.71 5.82
CA ASP A 465 -68.40 17.52 6.56
C ASP A 465 -67.19 16.86 5.87
N LEU A 466 -67.26 16.63 4.54
CA LEU A 466 -66.15 16.07 3.76
C LEU A 466 -64.91 16.98 3.76
N SER A 467 -65.10 18.30 3.79
CA SER A 467 -63.99 19.26 3.91
C SER A 467 -63.32 19.15 5.28
N MET A 468 -64.10 19.06 6.36
CA MET A 468 -63.56 18.85 7.71
C MET A 468 -62.82 17.52 7.85
N ASP A 469 -63.30 16.44 7.23
CA ASP A 469 -62.61 15.14 7.24
C ASP A 469 -61.33 15.14 6.38
N LEU A 470 -61.31 15.88 5.26
CA LEU A 470 -60.10 16.11 4.47
C LEU A 470 -59.04 16.89 5.27
N GLU A 471 -59.43 17.92 6.04
CA GLU A 471 -58.53 18.65 6.93
C GLU A 471 -57.96 17.75 8.05
N LYS A 472 -58.79 16.91 8.68
CA LYS A 472 -58.34 15.91 9.67
C LYS A 472 -57.38 14.89 9.05
N ALA A 473 -57.66 14.41 7.83
CA ALA A 473 -56.79 13.48 7.11
C ALA A 473 -55.44 14.14 6.79
N ASN A 474 -55.42 15.37 6.29
CA ASN A 474 -54.20 16.13 6.03
C ASN A 474 -53.37 16.38 7.31
N PHE A 475 -54.02 16.70 8.43
CA PHE A 475 -53.35 16.88 9.72
C PHE A 475 -52.73 15.58 10.26
N THR A 476 -53.44 14.45 10.16
CA THR A 476 -52.90 13.15 10.57
C THR A 476 -51.77 12.69 9.64
N GLY A 477 -51.89 12.89 8.33
CA GLY A 477 -50.82 12.69 7.34
C GLY A 477 -49.56 13.48 7.70
N ALA A 478 -49.66 14.81 7.86
CA ALA A 478 -48.53 15.66 8.24
C ALA A 478 -47.92 15.32 9.61
N THR A 479 -48.69 14.67 10.50
CA THR A 479 -48.20 14.19 11.81
C THR A 479 -47.47 12.85 11.69
N LEU A 480 -47.96 11.94 10.83
CA LEU A 480 -47.27 10.69 10.49
C LEU A 480 -45.97 10.96 9.73
N ASP A 481 -45.98 11.90 8.79
CA ASP A 481 -44.82 12.29 8.00
C ASP A 481 -43.66 12.83 8.87
N LYS A 482 -43.99 13.61 9.91
CA LYS A 482 -43.01 14.05 10.93
C LYS A 482 -42.44 12.89 11.76
N LYS A 483 -43.25 11.87 12.07
CA LYS A 483 -42.79 10.65 12.77
C LYS A 483 -41.92 9.78 11.87
N GLN A 484 -42.30 9.63 10.61
CA GLN A 484 -41.55 8.88 9.60
C GLN A 484 -40.15 9.47 9.45
N ARG A 485 -40.02 10.78 9.19
CA ARG A 485 -38.72 11.48 9.09
C ARG A 485 -37.87 11.37 10.37
N LEU A 486 -38.48 11.27 11.55
CA LEU A 486 -37.77 11.05 12.81
C LEU A 486 -37.22 9.61 12.93
N ILE A 487 -38.02 8.61 12.51
CA ILE A 487 -37.62 7.21 12.45
C ILE A 487 -36.54 7.01 11.38
N ASP A 488 -36.68 7.60 10.20
CA ASP A 488 -35.69 7.55 9.13
C ASP A 488 -34.36 8.16 9.56
N LYS A 489 -34.39 9.29 10.29
CA LYS A 489 -33.19 9.83 10.93
C LYS A 489 -32.58 8.84 11.91
N GLN A 490 -33.37 8.26 12.84
CA GLN A 490 -32.86 7.28 13.79
C GLN A 490 -32.25 6.05 13.08
N LEU A 491 -32.86 5.58 11.99
CA LEU A 491 -32.34 4.49 11.15
C LEU A 491 -31.11 4.88 10.33
N SER A 492 -30.84 6.17 10.14
CA SER A 492 -29.59 6.69 9.58
C SER A 492 -28.51 6.79 10.67
N ASP A 493 -28.84 7.38 11.82
CA ASP A 493 -27.96 7.52 12.99
C ASP A 493 -27.50 6.15 13.52
N TRP A 494 -28.34 5.10 13.41
CA TRP A 494 -27.95 3.72 13.75
C TRP A 494 -27.16 3.02 12.64
N ARG A 495 -27.40 3.32 11.35
CA ARG A 495 -26.60 2.75 10.25
C ARG A 495 -25.16 3.27 10.27
N GLY A 496 -24.98 4.58 10.45
CA GLY A 496 -23.65 5.18 10.62
C GLY A 496 -22.86 4.51 11.75
N LYS A 497 -23.49 4.25 12.90
CA LYS A 497 -22.84 3.51 14.01
C LYS A 497 -22.48 2.06 13.68
N CYS A 498 -23.32 1.36 12.90
CA CYS A 498 -22.97 0.03 12.44
C CYS A 498 -21.80 0.06 11.45
N GLU A 499 -21.71 1.08 10.59
CA GLU A 499 -20.63 1.29 9.64
C GLU A 499 -19.32 1.71 10.35
N GLU A 500 -19.40 2.56 11.38
CA GLU A 500 -18.29 2.91 12.29
C GLU A 500 -17.72 1.67 12.99
N ILE A 501 -18.58 0.87 13.66
CA ILE A 501 -18.17 -0.35 14.37
C ILE A 501 -17.64 -1.41 13.40
N GLN A 502 -18.21 -1.52 12.19
CA GLN A 502 -17.68 -2.40 11.14
C GLN A 502 -16.25 -1.97 10.75
N GLY A 503 -16.00 -0.67 10.62
CA GLY A 503 -14.66 -0.11 10.36
C GLY A 503 -13.66 -0.42 11.48
N GLU A 504 -14.05 -0.29 12.75
CA GLU A 504 -13.22 -0.65 13.91
C GLU A 504 -12.90 -2.16 13.94
N VAL A 505 -13.87 -3.01 13.59
CA VAL A 505 -13.68 -4.47 13.48
C VAL A 505 -12.75 -4.83 12.32
N GLU A 506 -12.85 -4.16 11.17
CA GLU A 506 -11.95 -4.38 10.03
C GLU A 506 -10.53 -3.86 10.30
N ALA A 507 -10.38 -2.73 11.00
CA ALA A 507 -9.10 -2.21 11.44
C ALA A 507 -8.40 -3.17 12.43
N SER A 508 -9.09 -3.58 13.50
CA SER A 508 -8.53 -4.52 14.48
C SER A 508 -8.21 -5.89 13.88
N GLN A 509 -9.03 -6.41 12.94
CA GLN A 509 -8.67 -7.61 12.18
C GLN A 509 -7.41 -7.45 11.32
N LYS A 510 -7.20 -6.27 10.73
CA LYS A 510 -6.00 -5.96 9.94
C LYS A 510 -4.77 -5.89 10.84
N GLU A 511 -4.86 -5.25 12.00
CA GLU A 511 -3.81 -5.23 13.03
C GLU A 511 -3.48 -6.63 13.54
N CYS A 512 -4.48 -7.47 13.85
CA CYS A 512 -4.24 -8.87 14.22
C CYS A 512 -3.49 -9.66 13.12
N ARG A 513 -3.75 -9.40 11.83
CA ARG A 513 -3.01 -10.01 10.72
C ARG A 513 -1.57 -9.47 10.64
N GLN A 514 -1.36 -8.17 10.88
CA GLN A 514 -0.03 -7.58 10.95
C GLN A 514 0.80 -8.19 12.09
N TYR A 515 0.27 -8.23 13.31
CA TYR A 515 0.93 -8.87 14.46
C TYR A 515 1.17 -10.37 14.24
N ALA A 516 0.28 -11.09 13.55
CA ALA A 516 0.54 -12.48 13.18
C ALA A 516 1.74 -12.61 12.21
N THR A 517 1.90 -11.70 11.24
CA THR A 517 3.06 -11.70 10.34
C THR A 517 4.36 -11.22 11.01
N GLU A 518 4.28 -10.29 11.96
CA GLU A 518 5.43 -9.87 12.77
C GLU A 518 5.91 -10.99 13.70
N LEU A 519 4.97 -11.68 14.36
CA LEU A 519 5.26 -12.86 15.19
C LEU A 519 5.85 -14.01 14.36
N PHE A 520 5.43 -14.19 13.11
CA PHE A 520 6.06 -15.16 12.21
C PHE A 520 7.51 -14.78 11.87
N LYS A 521 7.77 -13.53 11.47
CA LYS A 521 9.14 -13.03 11.23
C LYS A 521 10.03 -13.18 12.47
N LEU A 522 9.50 -12.83 13.64
CA LEU A 522 10.24 -12.90 14.91
C LEU A 522 10.61 -14.35 15.25
N LYS A 523 9.72 -15.31 14.98
CA LYS A 523 10.03 -16.75 15.07
C LYS A 523 11.14 -17.16 14.11
N THR A 524 11.06 -16.78 12.83
CA THR A 524 12.13 -17.10 11.86
C THR A 524 13.47 -16.56 12.32
N SER A 525 13.55 -15.29 12.76
CA SER A 525 14.81 -14.72 13.30
C SER A 525 15.29 -15.40 14.59
N TYR A 526 14.39 -15.95 15.40
CA TYR A 526 14.74 -16.73 16.59
C TYR A 526 15.25 -18.12 16.22
N GLU A 527 14.62 -18.78 15.25
CA GLU A 527 15.04 -20.07 14.70
C GLU A 527 16.42 -19.95 14.04
N GLU A 528 16.66 -18.92 13.22
CA GLU A 528 17.97 -18.54 12.66
C GLU A 528 19.02 -18.29 13.76
N SER A 529 18.65 -17.57 14.84
CA SER A 529 19.55 -17.30 15.98
C SER A 529 19.91 -18.58 16.75
N VAL A 530 18.98 -19.53 16.87
CA VAL A 530 19.23 -20.85 17.48
C VAL A 530 20.13 -21.70 16.60
N GLU A 531 19.94 -21.69 15.28
CA GLU A 531 20.84 -22.39 14.34
C GLU A 531 22.26 -21.81 14.36
N GLN A 532 22.41 -20.49 14.45
CA GLN A 532 23.70 -19.82 14.65
C GLN A 532 24.35 -20.19 15.98
N ALA A 533 23.60 -20.18 17.08
CA ALA A 533 24.11 -20.59 18.39
C ALA A 533 24.54 -22.07 18.40
N ASP A 534 23.83 -22.95 17.70
CA ASP A 534 24.23 -24.35 17.52
C ASP A 534 25.41 -24.53 16.55
N ALA A 535 25.60 -23.63 15.57
CA ALA A 535 26.82 -23.60 14.76
C ALA A 535 28.03 -23.22 15.61
N LEU A 536 27.93 -22.15 16.40
CA LEU A 536 28.98 -21.72 17.34
C LEU A 536 29.30 -22.80 18.39
N LYS A 537 28.32 -23.56 18.88
CA LYS A 537 28.58 -24.72 19.76
C LYS A 537 29.35 -25.85 19.07
N ARG A 538 29.11 -26.09 17.78
CA ARG A 538 29.88 -27.09 16.99
C ARG A 538 31.31 -26.61 16.76
N GLU A 539 31.50 -25.32 16.47
CA GLU A 539 32.81 -24.69 16.29
C GLU A 539 33.61 -24.64 17.60
N ASN A 540 33.02 -24.18 18.71
CA ASN A 540 33.65 -24.18 20.04
C ASN A 540 34.01 -25.62 20.48
N LYS A 541 33.17 -26.63 20.16
CA LYS A 541 33.52 -28.04 20.38
C LYS A 541 34.69 -28.53 19.49
N ALA A 542 34.75 -28.12 18.23
CA ALA A 542 35.89 -28.44 17.36
C ALA A 542 37.19 -27.77 17.85
N LEU A 543 37.11 -26.51 18.30
CA LEU A 543 38.23 -25.79 18.92
C LEU A 543 38.66 -26.41 20.26
N GLN A 544 37.73 -26.96 21.05
CA GLN A 544 38.06 -27.74 22.25
C GLN A 544 38.76 -29.06 21.91
N GLU A 545 38.38 -29.72 20.81
CA GLU A 545 39.05 -30.92 20.29
C GLU A 545 40.45 -30.58 19.74
N GLU A 546 40.62 -29.48 19.01
CA GLU A 546 41.95 -28.99 18.59
C GLU A 546 42.83 -28.58 19.78
N VAL A 547 42.28 -27.93 20.81
CA VAL A 547 43.00 -27.58 22.04
C VAL A 547 43.39 -28.84 22.83
N ALA A 548 42.56 -29.89 22.83
CA ALA A 548 42.92 -31.18 23.41
C ALA A 548 44.07 -31.84 22.63
N ASP A 549 43.95 -31.95 21.30
CA ASP A 549 44.99 -32.52 20.42
C ASP A 549 46.32 -31.75 20.54
N LEU A 550 46.29 -30.42 20.64
CA LEU A 550 47.49 -29.60 20.86
C LEU A 550 48.05 -29.76 22.28
N THR A 551 47.21 -29.98 23.29
CA THR A 551 47.63 -30.26 24.67
C THR A 551 48.30 -31.63 24.77
N ASP A 552 47.75 -32.65 24.12
CA ASP A 552 48.36 -33.98 24.05
C ASP A 552 49.65 -33.98 23.22
N GLN A 553 49.71 -33.25 22.10
CA GLN A 553 50.96 -33.00 21.36
C GLN A 553 52.03 -32.29 22.21
N LEU A 554 51.65 -31.33 23.06
CA LEU A 554 52.56 -30.72 24.03
C LEU A 554 52.98 -31.71 25.13
N GLY A 555 52.08 -32.60 25.56
CA GLY A 555 52.39 -33.70 26.49
C GLY A 555 53.37 -34.72 25.90
N GLU A 556 53.22 -35.08 24.63
CA GLU A 556 54.16 -35.92 23.88
C GLU A 556 55.48 -35.21 23.58
N GLY A 557 55.42 -33.92 23.25
CA GLY A 557 56.60 -33.04 23.20
C GLY A 557 57.37 -33.03 24.52
N GLY A 558 56.66 -33.00 25.66
CA GLY A 558 57.25 -33.12 27.00
C GLY A 558 57.94 -34.47 27.23
N LYS A 559 57.32 -35.58 26.83
CA LYS A 559 57.93 -36.93 26.87
C LYS A 559 59.18 -36.99 25.99
N SER A 560 59.09 -36.51 24.75
CA SER A 560 60.19 -36.45 23.78
C SER A 560 61.36 -35.59 24.29
N ILE A 561 61.09 -34.41 24.86
CA ILE A 561 62.10 -33.56 25.49
C ILE A 561 62.76 -34.28 26.68
N HIS A 562 62.00 -35.03 27.49
CA HIS A 562 62.57 -35.77 28.61
C HIS A 562 63.44 -36.96 28.15
N GLU A 563 63.03 -37.66 27.09
CA GLU A 563 63.83 -38.71 26.45
C GLU A 563 65.08 -38.16 25.78
N LEU A 564 65.00 -37.00 25.11
CA LEU A 564 66.14 -36.28 24.55
C LEU A 564 67.09 -35.75 25.65
N GLN A 565 66.58 -35.29 26.80
CA GLN A 565 67.42 -34.94 27.96
C GLN A 565 68.12 -36.19 28.55
N LYS A 566 67.44 -37.34 28.57
CA LYS A 566 67.98 -38.62 29.04
C LYS A 566 69.03 -39.18 28.07
N ALA A 567 68.81 -39.06 26.77
CA ALA A 567 69.78 -39.39 25.72
C ALA A 567 70.97 -38.42 25.75
N LYS A 568 70.73 -37.11 25.91
CA LYS A 568 71.78 -36.12 26.10
C LYS A 568 72.67 -36.46 27.30
N LYS A 569 72.09 -36.79 28.47
CA LYS A 569 72.88 -37.19 29.64
C LYS A 569 73.70 -38.45 29.42
N LYS A 570 73.19 -39.42 28.65
CA LYS A 570 74.00 -40.57 28.21
C LYS A 570 75.16 -40.15 27.33
N LEU A 571 74.93 -39.31 26.32
CA LEU A 571 75.98 -38.79 25.42
C LEU A 571 77.00 -37.91 26.17
N GLU A 572 76.59 -37.20 27.23
CA GLU A 572 77.49 -36.47 28.12
C GLU A 572 78.37 -37.44 28.94
N MET A 573 77.80 -38.52 29.49
CA MET A 573 78.58 -39.59 30.15
C MET A 573 79.49 -40.35 29.19
N GLU A 574 78.99 -40.77 28.02
CA GLU A 574 79.78 -41.45 26.98
C GLU A 574 80.93 -40.55 26.48
N LYS A 575 80.73 -39.22 26.45
CA LYS A 575 81.80 -38.25 26.16
C LYS A 575 82.82 -38.15 27.30
N GLU A 576 82.38 -38.16 28.57
CA GLU A 576 83.28 -38.16 29.74
C GLU A 576 84.09 -39.47 29.83
N GLU A 577 83.48 -40.62 29.56
CA GLU A 577 84.13 -41.93 29.45
C GLU A 577 85.14 -41.96 28.28
N LEU A 578 84.75 -41.48 27.08
CA LEU A 578 85.66 -41.37 25.95
C LEU A 578 86.83 -40.42 26.23
N GLN A 579 86.59 -39.29 26.92
CA GLN A 579 87.65 -38.35 27.29
C GLN A 579 88.62 -38.99 28.30
N ALA A 580 88.13 -39.75 29.28
CA ALA A 580 88.98 -40.51 30.19
C ALA A 580 89.83 -41.56 29.43
N THR A 581 89.26 -42.30 28.47
CA THR A 581 90.05 -43.25 27.66
C THR A 581 91.06 -42.56 26.73
N LEU A 582 90.80 -41.31 26.31
CA LEU A 582 91.75 -40.50 25.57
C LEU A 582 92.93 -40.11 26.46
N GLU A 583 92.67 -39.56 27.65
CA GLU A 583 93.68 -39.19 28.65
C GLU A 583 94.53 -40.41 29.08
N GLU A 584 93.92 -41.59 29.26
CA GLU A 584 94.64 -42.86 29.47
C GLU A 584 95.52 -43.24 28.25
N SER A 585 95.04 -43.06 27.02
CA SER A 585 95.82 -43.34 25.81
C SER A 585 96.98 -42.36 25.58
N GLU A 586 96.82 -41.10 26.00
CA GLU A 586 97.86 -40.06 25.93
C GLU A 586 98.98 -40.36 26.94
N THR A 587 98.66 -40.71 28.19
CA THR A 587 99.69 -41.15 29.16
C THR A 587 100.38 -42.47 28.75
N ALA A 588 99.69 -43.35 28.03
CA ALA A 588 100.30 -44.54 27.43
C ALA A 588 101.27 -44.16 26.28
N LEU A 589 100.93 -43.15 25.47
CA LEU A 589 101.80 -42.63 24.41
C LEU A 589 103.07 -42.00 24.98
N GLU A 590 102.96 -41.13 26.01
CA GLU A 590 104.13 -40.58 26.73
C GLU A 590 105.04 -41.71 27.26
N GLY A 591 104.44 -42.80 27.73
CA GLY A 591 105.15 -44.00 28.19
C GLY A 591 105.91 -44.76 27.07
N GLU A 592 105.43 -44.74 25.84
CA GLU A 592 106.16 -45.28 24.67
C GLU A 592 107.22 -44.30 24.16
N GLU A 593 106.94 -42.99 24.13
CA GLU A 593 107.92 -41.97 23.75
C GLU A 593 109.15 -41.99 24.67
N CYS A 594 108.96 -42.18 25.98
CA CYS A 594 110.05 -42.40 26.93
C CYS A 594 110.92 -43.63 26.60
N LYS A 595 110.34 -44.69 26.02
CA LYS A 595 111.09 -45.88 25.56
C LYS A 595 111.81 -45.60 24.25
N VAL A 596 111.20 -44.86 23.33
CA VAL A 596 111.82 -44.43 22.06
C VAL A 596 113.07 -43.58 22.33
N VAL A 597 113.01 -42.62 23.26
CA VAL A 597 114.19 -41.81 23.66
C VAL A 597 115.30 -42.70 24.25
N ARG A 598 114.94 -43.73 25.03
CA ARG A 598 115.94 -44.67 25.57
C ARG A 598 116.59 -45.52 24.48
N LEU A 599 115.80 -46.03 23.53
CA LEU A 599 116.29 -46.76 22.35
C LEU A 599 117.14 -45.87 21.42
N GLN A 600 116.87 -44.57 21.35
CA GLN A 600 117.69 -43.61 20.60
C GLN A 600 119.07 -43.39 21.24
N LEU A 601 119.18 -43.43 22.57
CA LEU A 601 120.47 -43.41 23.29
C LEU A 601 121.26 -44.71 23.11
N GLU A 602 120.58 -45.86 23.13
CA GLU A 602 121.19 -47.16 22.81
C GLU A 602 121.68 -47.18 21.34
N LEU A 603 120.90 -46.60 20.40
CA LEU A 603 121.25 -46.46 18.98
C LEU A 603 122.45 -45.52 18.73
N THR A 604 122.63 -44.45 19.50
CA THR A 604 123.77 -43.52 19.30
C THR A 604 125.11 -44.11 19.73
N GLN A 605 125.14 -45.07 20.67
CA GLN A 605 126.35 -45.84 20.97
C GLN A 605 126.74 -46.76 19.81
N VAL A 606 125.78 -47.43 19.18
CA VAL A 606 126.01 -48.30 18.01
C VAL A 606 126.49 -47.50 16.78
N LYS A 607 126.01 -46.26 16.59
CA LYS A 607 126.44 -45.40 15.48
C LYS A 607 127.94 -45.10 15.50
N ALA A 608 128.52 -44.77 16.65
CA ALA A 608 129.95 -44.50 16.78
C ALA A 608 130.85 -45.70 16.41
N GLU A 609 130.34 -46.93 16.50
CA GLU A 609 131.04 -48.14 16.05
C GLU A 609 130.87 -48.41 14.53
N ILE A 610 129.82 -47.85 13.92
CA ILE A 610 129.55 -47.90 12.47
C ILE A 610 130.31 -46.82 11.71
N ASP A 611 130.45 -45.61 12.25
CA ASP A 611 131.12 -44.49 11.57
C ASP A 611 132.58 -44.83 11.18
N ARG A 612 133.26 -45.65 11.99
CA ARG A 612 134.61 -46.19 11.71
C ARG A 612 134.67 -47.14 10.49
N ARG A 613 133.53 -47.61 9.97
CA ARG A 613 133.39 -48.38 8.73
C ARG A 613 132.87 -47.53 7.55
N VAL A 614 132.34 -46.34 7.80
CA VAL A 614 131.84 -45.44 6.75
C VAL A 614 133.00 -44.80 5.99
N GLN A 615 134.09 -44.47 6.68
CA GLN A 615 135.29 -43.87 6.07
C GLN A 615 135.96 -44.77 5.01
N GLU A 616 135.83 -46.10 5.14
CA GLU A 616 136.27 -47.08 4.13
C GLU A 616 135.36 -47.14 2.88
N LYS A 617 134.24 -46.39 2.87
CA LYS A 617 133.28 -46.29 1.76
C LYS A 617 133.24 -44.92 1.09
N GLU A 618 133.80 -43.88 1.68
CA GLU A 618 133.79 -42.53 1.11
C GLU A 618 134.57 -42.44 -0.22
N GLU A 619 135.60 -43.28 -0.39
CA GLU A 619 136.38 -43.40 -1.64
C GLU A 619 135.54 -43.97 -2.82
N GLU A 620 134.43 -44.66 -2.57
CA GLU A 620 133.53 -45.15 -3.65
C GLU A 620 132.56 -44.05 -4.16
N PHE A 621 132.31 -43.00 -3.38
CA PHE A 621 131.30 -41.99 -3.70
C PHE A 621 131.76 -40.92 -4.71
N GLU A 622 133.07 -40.68 -4.87
CA GLU A 622 133.56 -39.68 -5.83
C GLU A 622 133.19 -40.03 -7.30
N ALA A 623 132.94 -41.32 -7.57
CA ALA A 623 132.43 -41.79 -8.86
C ALA A 623 130.94 -41.44 -9.12
N THR A 624 130.10 -41.33 -8.08
CA THR A 624 128.64 -41.15 -8.25
C THR A 624 128.25 -39.69 -8.50
N TRP A 625 129.03 -38.73 -7.98
CA TRP A 625 128.81 -37.29 -8.12
C TRP A 625 128.56 -36.84 -9.57
N LYS A 626 129.30 -37.42 -10.54
CA LYS A 626 129.19 -37.11 -11.98
C LYS A 626 127.88 -37.57 -12.65
N ASN A 627 127.07 -38.41 -12.00
CA ASN A 627 125.73 -38.75 -12.50
C ASN A 627 124.67 -37.75 -12.04
N HIS A 628 124.75 -37.23 -10.81
CA HIS A 628 123.71 -36.38 -10.24
C HIS A 628 123.54 -35.02 -10.94
N GLN A 629 124.59 -34.48 -11.56
CA GLN A 629 124.50 -33.26 -12.37
C GLN A 629 123.45 -33.38 -13.49
N ARG A 630 123.31 -34.55 -14.14
CA ARG A 630 122.36 -34.76 -15.24
C ARG A 630 120.89 -34.84 -14.78
N SER A 631 120.67 -35.11 -13.49
CA SER A 631 119.32 -35.16 -12.91
C SER A 631 118.75 -33.75 -12.64
N LEU A 632 119.61 -32.77 -12.37
CA LEU A 632 119.18 -31.38 -12.10
C LEU A 632 118.61 -30.72 -13.36
N ASP A 633 119.28 -30.87 -14.50
CA ASP A 633 118.84 -30.32 -15.79
C ASP A 633 117.44 -30.85 -16.20
N SER A 634 117.12 -32.10 -15.83
CA SER A 634 115.82 -32.72 -16.07
C SER A 634 114.69 -32.18 -15.20
N LEU A 635 114.98 -31.67 -14.00
CA LEU A 635 113.98 -31.10 -13.09
C LEU A 635 113.60 -29.67 -13.50
N GLN A 636 114.57 -28.89 -13.98
CA GLN A 636 114.34 -27.53 -14.47
C GLN A 636 113.29 -27.50 -15.61
N ALA A 637 113.39 -28.44 -16.56
CA ALA A 637 112.44 -28.56 -17.67
C ALA A 637 111.00 -28.87 -17.23
N SER A 638 110.81 -29.54 -16.09
CA SER A 638 109.47 -29.81 -15.54
C SER A 638 108.82 -28.56 -14.94
N LEU A 639 109.61 -27.67 -14.34
CA LEU A 639 109.13 -26.44 -13.72
C LEU A 639 108.61 -25.44 -14.76
N ASP A 640 109.30 -25.31 -15.90
CA ASP A 640 108.90 -24.42 -16.99
C ASP A 640 107.63 -24.89 -17.73
N ALA A 641 107.25 -26.16 -17.60
CA ALA A 641 105.97 -26.69 -18.09
C ALA A 641 104.81 -26.36 -17.15
N GLU A 642 105.01 -26.57 -15.84
CA GLU A 642 104.05 -26.24 -14.77
C GLU A 642 103.61 -24.76 -14.81
N VAL A 643 104.57 -23.84 -15.03
CA VAL A 643 104.31 -22.40 -15.12
C VAL A 643 103.42 -22.04 -16.33
N LYS A 644 103.61 -22.71 -17.48
CA LYS A 644 102.79 -22.49 -18.68
C LYS A 644 101.36 -23.01 -18.50
N ALA A 645 101.21 -24.21 -17.94
CA ALA A 645 99.90 -24.80 -17.64
C ALA A 645 99.07 -23.89 -16.70
N ARG A 646 99.70 -23.29 -15.68
CA ARG A 646 99.03 -22.33 -14.78
C ARG A 646 98.61 -21.04 -15.48
N ALA A 647 99.42 -20.52 -16.41
CA ALA A 647 99.08 -19.33 -17.19
C ALA A 647 97.90 -19.56 -18.15
N GLU A 648 97.81 -20.75 -18.74
CA GLU A 648 96.68 -21.14 -19.60
C GLU A 648 95.41 -21.39 -18.79
N ALA A 649 95.51 -22.06 -17.64
CA ALA A 649 94.39 -22.23 -16.70
C ALA A 649 93.80 -20.87 -16.23
N GLN A 650 94.64 -19.87 -15.93
CA GLN A 650 94.15 -18.53 -15.60
C GLN A 650 93.45 -17.82 -16.76
N ARG A 651 93.89 -18.03 -18.02
CA ARG A 651 93.19 -17.48 -19.20
C ARG A 651 91.83 -18.11 -19.40
N VAL A 652 91.74 -19.44 -19.29
CA VAL A 652 90.46 -20.16 -19.36
C VAL A 652 89.53 -19.71 -18.24
N ARG A 653 90.01 -19.59 -16.99
CA ARG A 653 89.20 -19.11 -15.86
C ARG A 653 88.63 -17.71 -16.11
N LYS A 654 89.47 -16.75 -16.55
CA LYS A 654 89.01 -15.39 -16.88
C LYS A 654 88.03 -15.33 -18.04
N LYS A 655 88.14 -16.25 -19.01
CA LYS A 655 87.14 -16.36 -20.07
C LYS A 655 85.82 -16.89 -19.51
N LEU A 656 85.84 -17.97 -18.72
CA LEU A 656 84.63 -18.52 -18.10
C LEU A 656 83.97 -17.53 -17.13
N GLU A 657 84.74 -16.70 -16.41
CA GLU A 657 84.22 -15.58 -15.60
C GLU A 657 83.52 -14.53 -16.49
N SER A 658 84.07 -14.20 -17.66
CA SER A 658 83.45 -13.27 -18.62
C SER A 658 82.19 -13.85 -19.26
N ASP A 659 82.27 -15.10 -19.75
CA ASP A 659 81.17 -15.82 -20.40
C ASP A 659 80.00 -16.02 -19.39
N LEU A 660 80.30 -16.23 -18.10
CA LEU A 660 79.31 -16.33 -17.01
C LEU A 660 78.66 -14.98 -16.69
N ASN A 661 79.44 -13.89 -16.56
CA ASN A 661 78.89 -12.55 -16.35
C ASN A 661 77.96 -12.12 -17.50
N GLU A 662 78.28 -12.50 -18.75
CA GLU A 662 77.44 -12.20 -19.91
C GLU A 662 76.13 -13.02 -19.90
N LEU A 663 76.19 -14.30 -19.49
CA LEU A 663 75.00 -15.12 -19.29
C LEU A 663 74.13 -14.65 -18.12
N GLU A 664 74.73 -14.14 -17.03
CA GLU A 664 73.99 -13.52 -15.91
C GLU A 664 73.29 -12.23 -16.36
N LEU A 665 73.95 -11.38 -17.15
CA LEU A 665 73.34 -10.19 -17.73
C LEU A 665 72.16 -10.54 -18.66
N GLN A 666 72.32 -11.56 -19.50
CA GLN A 666 71.25 -12.06 -20.36
C GLN A 666 70.09 -12.67 -19.55
N LEU A 667 70.38 -13.37 -18.44
CA LEU A 667 69.37 -13.90 -17.52
C LEU A 667 68.61 -12.77 -16.82
N GLU A 668 69.30 -11.74 -16.32
CA GLU A 668 68.64 -10.56 -15.75
C GLU A 668 67.75 -9.85 -16.78
N GLN A 669 68.24 -9.66 -18.01
CA GLN A 669 67.48 -8.99 -19.06
C GLN A 669 66.27 -9.83 -19.51
N GLY A 670 66.41 -11.15 -19.59
CA GLY A 670 65.31 -12.10 -19.78
C GLY A 670 64.28 -12.03 -18.65
N ASN A 671 64.72 -11.97 -17.39
CA ASN A 671 63.86 -11.85 -16.22
C ASN A 671 63.13 -10.50 -16.14
N ARG A 672 63.79 -9.40 -16.50
CA ARG A 672 63.16 -8.06 -16.63
C ARG A 672 62.08 -8.08 -17.71
N ASN A 673 62.41 -8.57 -18.91
CA ASN A 673 61.46 -8.72 -20.01
C ASN A 673 60.28 -9.63 -19.62
N ASN A 674 60.52 -10.75 -18.94
CA ASN A 674 59.47 -11.64 -18.47
C ASN A 674 58.57 -10.98 -17.40
N ALA A 675 59.16 -10.25 -16.45
CA ALA A 675 58.39 -9.50 -15.45
C ALA A 675 57.51 -8.41 -16.10
N ASP A 676 57.99 -7.72 -17.13
CA ASP A 676 57.22 -6.71 -17.85
C ASP A 676 56.16 -7.32 -18.78
N LEU A 677 56.44 -8.48 -19.40
CA LEU A 677 55.43 -9.28 -20.10
C LEU A 677 54.34 -9.80 -19.14
N VAL A 678 54.69 -10.21 -17.92
CA VAL A 678 53.71 -10.61 -16.90
C VAL A 678 52.88 -9.42 -16.41
N LYS A 679 53.47 -8.21 -16.26
CA LYS A 679 52.70 -6.99 -15.98
C LYS A 679 51.75 -6.65 -17.12
N LEU A 680 52.21 -6.72 -18.37
CA LEU A 680 51.39 -6.48 -19.55
C LEU A 680 50.26 -7.51 -19.68
N LEU A 681 50.55 -8.80 -19.45
CA LEU A 681 49.57 -9.87 -19.50
C LEU A 681 48.53 -9.73 -18.37
N ARG A 682 48.92 -9.34 -17.15
CA ARG A 682 47.98 -8.98 -16.08
C ARG A 682 47.13 -7.76 -16.44
N LYS A 683 47.72 -6.73 -17.07
CA LYS A 683 46.97 -5.56 -17.53
C LYS A 683 45.96 -5.92 -18.63
N LEU A 684 46.35 -6.74 -19.59
CA LEU A 684 45.46 -7.25 -20.64
C LEU A 684 44.37 -8.17 -20.07
N GLN A 685 44.68 -9.00 -19.09
CA GLN A 685 43.68 -9.80 -18.35
C GLN A 685 42.70 -8.91 -17.59
N GLN A 686 43.16 -7.85 -16.93
CA GLN A 686 42.28 -6.90 -16.27
C GLN A 686 41.40 -6.18 -17.30
N GLN A 687 41.97 -5.62 -18.36
CA GLN A 687 41.20 -4.98 -19.44
C GLN A 687 40.21 -5.94 -20.12
N THR A 688 40.52 -7.24 -20.21
CA THR A 688 39.59 -8.25 -20.71
C THR A 688 38.43 -8.43 -19.74
N LYS A 689 38.69 -8.49 -18.42
CA LYS A 689 37.64 -8.52 -17.39
C LYS A 689 36.80 -7.25 -17.37
N ASP A 690 37.43 -6.08 -17.44
CA ASP A 690 36.74 -4.77 -17.42
C ASP A 690 35.78 -4.66 -18.62
N VAL A 691 36.18 -5.15 -19.80
CA VAL A 691 35.33 -5.22 -21.00
C VAL A 691 34.27 -6.32 -20.89
N GLN A 692 34.56 -7.45 -20.23
CA GLN A 692 33.57 -8.49 -19.95
C GLN A 692 32.48 -7.98 -19.00
N THR A 693 32.84 -7.32 -17.89
CA THR A 693 31.86 -6.73 -16.97
C THR A 693 31.05 -5.63 -17.65
N GLN A 694 31.68 -4.76 -18.45
CA GLN A 694 30.96 -3.76 -19.24
C GLN A 694 29.99 -4.39 -20.25
N MET A 695 30.35 -5.51 -20.90
CA MET A 695 29.45 -6.18 -21.85
C MET A 695 28.33 -6.98 -21.14
N GLU A 696 28.57 -7.48 -19.92
CA GLU A 696 27.53 -8.03 -19.05
C GLU A 696 26.59 -6.93 -18.52
N GLU A 697 27.12 -5.76 -18.18
CA GLU A 697 26.36 -4.59 -17.73
C GLU A 697 25.49 -4.03 -18.87
N GLU A 698 26.05 -3.84 -20.07
CA GLU A 698 25.26 -3.51 -21.27
C GLU A 698 24.25 -4.61 -21.62
N GLY A 699 24.58 -5.88 -21.40
CA GLY A 699 23.66 -7.01 -21.54
C GLY A 699 22.44 -6.89 -20.62
N ARG A 700 22.69 -6.71 -19.31
CA ARG A 700 21.65 -6.48 -18.28
C ARG A 700 20.81 -5.24 -18.61
N HIS A 701 21.44 -4.11 -18.94
CA HIS A 701 20.71 -2.90 -19.35
C HIS A 701 19.87 -3.11 -20.62
N GLN A 702 20.33 -3.89 -21.61
CA GLN A 702 19.51 -4.22 -22.77
C GLN A 702 18.31 -5.12 -22.41
N GLU A 703 18.45 -6.02 -21.44
CA GLU A 703 17.32 -6.84 -20.97
C GLU A 703 16.34 -6.05 -20.10
N GLU A 704 16.81 -5.19 -19.19
CA GLU A 704 15.98 -4.22 -18.47
C GLU A 704 15.20 -3.30 -19.44
N VAL A 705 15.85 -2.79 -20.49
CA VAL A 705 15.20 -1.96 -21.51
C VAL A 705 14.20 -2.77 -22.35
N ARG A 706 14.44 -4.06 -22.63
CA ARG A 706 13.45 -4.95 -23.26
C ARG A 706 12.25 -5.25 -22.36
N GLU A 707 12.48 -5.50 -21.06
CA GLU A 707 11.41 -5.67 -20.08
C GLU A 707 10.54 -4.41 -20.01
N GLN A 708 11.17 -3.24 -19.81
CA GLN A 708 10.48 -1.95 -19.77
C GLN A 708 9.73 -1.66 -21.07
N HIS A 709 10.32 -1.94 -22.23
CA HIS A 709 9.65 -1.81 -23.52
C HIS A 709 8.40 -2.72 -23.60
N SER A 710 8.52 -3.99 -23.22
CA SER A 710 7.38 -4.94 -23.23
C SER A 710 6.28 -4.57 -22.22
N LEU A 711 6.64 -3.98 -21.08
CA LEU A 711 5.71 -3.44 -20.09
C LEU A 711 4.98 -2.20 -20.64
N VAL A 712 5.68 -1.32 -21.35
CA VAL A 712 5.09 -0.17 -22.04
C VAL A 712 4.19 -0.62 -23.19
N GLU A 713 4.57 -1.61 -24.00
CA GLU A 713 3.71 -2.18 -25.04
C GLU A 713 2.42 -2.76 -24.47
N ARG A 714 2.51 -3.59 -23.40
CA ARG A 714 1.34 -4.12 -22.69
C ARG A 714 0.45 -3.00 -22.14
N ARG A 715 1.04 -1.95 -21.55
CA ARG A 715 0.29 -0.78 -21.05
C ARG A 715 -0.40 -0.02 -22.19
N CYS A 716 0.26 0.15 -23.34
CA CYS A 716 -0.32 0.77 -24.53
C CYS A 716 -1.46 -0.08 -25.12
N SER A 717 -1.36 -1.42 -25.10
CA SER A 717 -2.46 -2.31 -25.51
C SER A 717 -3.66 -2.23 -24.57
N LEU A 718 -3.43 -2.16 -23.25
CA LEU A 718 -4.49 -1.98 -22.25
C LEU A 718 -5.18 -0.61 -22.40
N LEU A 719 -4.41 0.47 -22.51
CA LEU A 719 -4.94 1.82 -22.77
C LEU A 719 -5.69 1.90 -24.12
N GLY A 720 -5.28 1.10 -25.12
CA GLY A 720 -5.99 0.94 -26.38
C GLY A 720 -7.37 0.30 -26.19
N ALA A 721 -7.44 -0.80 -25.43
CA ALA A 721 -8.69 -1.48 -25.11
C ALA A 721 -9.63 -0.61 -24.26
N GLU A 722 -9.12 0.04 -23.20
CA GLU A 722 -9.88 0.99 -22.37
C GLU A 722 -10.46 2.15 -23.21
N LEU A 723 -9.73 2.61 -24.22
CA LEU A 723 -10.15 3.67 -25.14
C LEU A 723 -11.17 3.18 -26.19
N GLU A 724 -11.14 1.90 -26.60
CA GLU A 724 -12.21 1.29 -27.42
C GLU A 724 -13.47 1.02 -26.60
N ASP A 725 -13.35 0.53 -25.36
CA ASP A 725 -14.47 0.37 -24.43
C ASP A 725 -15.14 1.72 -24.14
N ALA A 726 -14.35 2.77 -23.83
CA ALA A 726 -14.86 4.13 -23.62
C ALA A 726 -15.55 4.72 -24.86
N ARG A 727 -15.05 4.43 -26.07
CA ARG A 727 -15.72 4.78 -27.33
C ARG A 727 -17.04 4.04 -27.49
N SER A 728 -17.09 2.74 -27.19
CA SER A 728 -18.32 1.94 -27.28
C SER A 728 -19.39 2.42 -26.29
N GLY A 729 -18.99 2.80 -25.08
CA GLY A 729 -19.84 3.41 -24.07
C GLY A 729 -20.35 4.79 -24.49
N LEU A 730 -19.49 5.62 -25.11
CA LEU A 730 -19.89 6.91 -25.68
C LEU A 730 -20.88 6.73 -26.83
N GLU A 731 -20.67 5.78 -27.75
CA GLU A 731 -21.63 5.48 -28.82
C GLU A 731 -22.98 4.98 -28.28
N LEU A 732 -22.98 4.13 -27.24
CA LEU A 732 -24.21 3.69 -26.57
C LEU A 732 -24.93 4.86 -25.90
N SER A 733 -24.19 5.76 -25.24
CA SER A 733 -24.71 6.99 -24.63
C SER A 733 -25.26 7.98 -25.66
N GLU A 734 -24.61 8.12 -26.82
CA GLU A 734 -25.15 8.93 -27.93
C GLU A 734 -26.43 8.34 -28.52
N ARG A 735 -26.51 7.01 -28.63
CA ARG A 735 -27.71 6.33 -29.12
C ARG A 735 -28.87 6.49 -28.13
N SER A 736 -28.63 6.36 -26.82
CA SER A 736 -29.67 6.60 -25.81
C SER A 736 -30.07 8.08 -25.72
N ARG A 737 -29.12 9.02 -25.83
CA ARG A 737 -29.43 10.46 -25.94
C ARG A 737 -30.32 10.76 -27.15
N LYS A 738 -30.02 10.20 -28.33
CA LYS A 738 -30.84 10.39 -29.54
C LYS A 738 -32.26 9.82 -29.40
N ILE A 739 -32.43 8.72 -28.67
CA ILE A 739 -33.76 8.17 -28.33
C ILE A 739 -34.52 9.12 -27.38
N LEU A 740 -33.88 9.59 -26.31
CA LEU A 740 -34.49 10.54 -25.37
C LEU A 740 -34.80 11.90 -26.01
N GLU A 741 -33.99 12.36 -26.97
CA GLU A 741 -34.26 13.55 -27.77
C GLU A 741 -35.44 13.37 -28.72
N GLN A 742 -35.61 12.17 -29.30
CA GLN A 742 -36.80 11.82 -30.07
C GLN A 742 -38.06 11.75 -29.18
N GLU A 743 -37.97 11.14 -27.99
CA GLU A 743 -39.07 11.13 -27.01
C GLU A 743 -39.43 12.55 -26.53
N LEU A 744 -38.44 13.45 -26.44
CA LEU A 744 -38.65 14.87 -26.14
C LEU A 744 -39.36 15.62 -27.28
N THR A 745 -39.00 15.38 -28.55
CA THR A 745 -39.76 15.96 -29.69
C THR A 745 -41.16 15.39 -29.77
N ASP A 746 -41.31 14.08 -29.62
CA ASP A 746 -42.60 13.37 -29.63
C ASP A 746 -43.53 13.80 -28.49
N THR A 747 -43.00 14.33 -27.38
CA THR A 747 -43.79 14.88 -26.27
C THR A 747 -44.03 16.38 -26.42
N ALA A 748 -43.10 17.13 -27.01
CA ALA A 748 -43.31 18.53 -27.39
C ALA A 748 -44.41 18.68 -28.47
N ASP A 749 -44.45 17.79 -29.46
CA ASP A 749 -45.49 17.77 -30.49
C ASP A 749 -46.87 17.41 -29.88
N LYS A 750 -46.94 16.40 -29.01
CA LYS A 750 -48.18 16.09 -28.25
C LYS A 750 -48.63 17.26 -27.38
N TYR A 751 -47.71 17.98 -26.74
CA TYR A 751 -48.02 19.19 -26.00
C TYR A 751 -48.53 20.32 -26.92
N SER A 752 -47.95 20.46 -28.13
CA SER A 752 -48.40 21.40 -29.15
C SER A 752 -49.82 21.09 -29.64
N GLU A 753 -50.14 19.82 -29.90
CA GLU A 753 -51.48 19.36 -30.24
C GLU A 753 -52.48 19.64 -29.11
N VAL A 754 -52.15 19.26 -27.87
CA VAL A 754 -53.01 19.50 -26.69
C VAL A 754 -53.21 20.99 -26.43
N ASN A 755 -52.19 21.84 -26.58
CA ASN A 755 -52.33 23.29 -26.51
C ASN A 755 -53.23 23.82 -27.63
N THR A 756 -53.11 23.30 -28.86
CA THR A 756 -53.97 23.71 -29.99
C THR A 756 -55.43 23.28 -29.77
N GLN A 757 -55.67 22.11 -29.17
CA GLN A 757 -56.98 21.67 -28.70
C GLN A 757 -57.50 22.58 -27.56
N LEU A 758 -56.65 22.98 -26.63
CA LEU A 758 -57.01 23.92 -25.55
C LEU A 758 -57.39 25.30 -26.09
N GLN A 759 -56.65 25.85 -27.06
CA GLN A 759 -56.99 27.13 -27.70
C GLN A 759 -58.32 27.06 -28.46
N THR A 760 -58.61 25.95 -29.15
CA THR A 760 -59.90 25.77 -29.85
C THR A 760 -61.06 25.55 -28.88
N VAL A 761 -60.88 24.81 -27.79
CA VAL A 761 -61.87 24.70 -26.70
C VAL A 761 -62.10 26.04 -26.01
N MET A 762 -61.06 26.84 -25.75
CA MET A 762 -61.23 28.21 -25.26
C MET A 762 -61.94 29.12 -26.26
N GLY A 763 -61.70 28.95 -27.57
CA GLY A 763 -62.42 29.67 -28.62
C GLY A 763 -63.92 29.32 -28.64
N LEU A 764 -64.26 28.04 -28.49
CA LEU A 764 -65.66 27.59 -28.34
C LEU A 764 -66.27 28.08 -27.03
N LYS A 765 -65.52 28.05 -25.92
CA LYS A 765 -65.96 28.58 -24.63
C LYS A 765 -66.32 30.08 -24.73
N ARG A 766 -65.44 30.91 -25.31
CA ARG A 766 -65.70 32.35 -25.51
C ARG A 766 -66.90 32.62 -26.40
N LYS A 767 -67.18 31.77 -27.39
CA LYS A 767 -68.42 31.84 -28.17
C LYS A 767 -69.64 31.55 -27.30
N LEU A 768 -69.64 30.44 -26.56
CA LEU A 768 -70.75 30.10 -25.66
C LEU A 768 -70.95 31.14 -24.54
N GLU A 769 -69.89 31.80 -24.07
CA GLU A 769 -69.98 32.95 -23.15
C GLU A 769 -70.62 34.18 -23.81
N ALA A 770 -70.29 34.47 -25.07
CA ALA A 770 -70.93 35.55 -25.85
C ALA A 770 -72.39 35.22 -26.23
N ASP A 771 -72.67 33.99 -26.63
CA ASP A 771 -74.03 33.48 -26.91
C ASP A 771 -74.89 33.55 -25.63
N LEU A 772 -74.32 33.24 -24.45
CA LEU A 772 -74.97 33.43 -23.16
C LEU A 772 -75.18 34.90 -22.79
N GLN A 773 -74.25 35.80 -23.11
CA GLN A 773 -74.45 37.24 -22.92
C GLN A 773 -75.54 37.78 -23.83
N GLN A 774 -75.60 37.34 -25.10
CA GLN A 774 -76.69 37.68 -26.01
C GLN A 774 -78.04 37.17 -25.48
N LEU A 775 -78.13 35.90 -25.08
CA LEU A 775 -79.35 35.33 -24.50
C LEU A 775 -79.75 35.99 -23.16
N SER A 776 -78.79 36.50 -22.38
CA SER A 776 -79.07 37.31 -21.18
C SER A 776 -79.64 38.68 -21.57
N GLY A 777 -79.09 39.32 -22.60
CA GLY A 777 -79.62 40.57 -23.17
C GLY A 777 -81.04 40.39 -23.70
N GLU A 778 -81.28 39.39 -24.56
CA GLU A 778 -82.61 39.04 -25.06
C GLU A 778 -83.58 38.71 -23.91
N HIS A 779 -83.12 38.08 -22.83
CA HIS A 779 -83.94 37.82 -21.64
C HIS A 779 -84.23 39.11 -20.83
N GLU A 780 -83.27 40.00 -20.66
CA GLU A 780 -83.43 41.29 -19.99
C GLU A 780 -84.34 42.25 -20.80
N GLU A 781 -84.26 42.21 -22.13
CA GLU A 781 -85.20 42.87 -23.04
C GLU A 781 -86.61 42.28 -22.89
N LEU A 782 -86.78 40.96 -22.91
CA LEU A 782 -88.08 40.31 -22.67
C LEU A 782 -88.64 40.61 -21.25
N VAL A 783 -87.79 40.73 -20.23
CA VAL A 783 -88.19 41.15 -18.88
C VAL A 783 -88.53 42.65 -18.84
N SER A 784 -87.88 43.48 -19.64
CA SER A 784 -88.22 44.90 -19.85
C SER A 784 -89.57 45.04 -20.55
N GLU A 785 -89.81 44.30 -21.64
CA GLU A 785 -91.11 44.24 -22.33
C GLU A 785 -92.21 43.69 -21.42
N PHE A 786 -91.90 42.67 -20.60
CA PHE A 786 -92.83 42.15 -19.60
C PHE A 786 -93.17 43.22 -18.55
N ARG A 787 -92.21 43.96 -18.00
CA ARG A 787 -92.47 45.08 -17.08
C ARG A 787 -93.26 46.21 -17.75
N ASN A 788 -92.94 46.55 -18.99
CA ASN A 788 -93.64 47.57 -19.77
C ASN A 788 -95.10 47.17 -20.07
N THR A 789 -95.36 45.89 -20.33
CA THR A 789 -96.72 45.37 -20.49
C THR A 789 -97.44 45.22 -19.14
N GLU A 790 -96.74 44.85 -18.07
CA GLU A 790 -97.28 44.81 -16.70
C GLU A 790 -97.66 46.22 -16.20
N GLU A 791 -96.91 47.26 -16.53
CA GLU A 791 -97.28 48.66 -16.27
C GLU A 791 -98.50 49.11 -17.07
N ARG A 792 -98.59 48.72 -18.35
CA ARG A 792 -99.78 48.98 -19.18
C ARG A 792 -101.01 48.27 -18.61
N VAL A 793 -100.85 47.03 -18.12
CA VAL A 793 -101.89 46.26 -17.42
C VAL A 793 -102.26 46.91 -16.09
N LYS A 794 -101.31 47.41 -15.29
CA LYS A 794 -101.60 48.14 -14.04
C LYS A 794 -102.37 49.44 -14.28
N LYS A 795 -102.03 50.18 -15.35
CA LYS A 795 -102.79 51.37 -15.81
C LYS A 795 -104.21 50.97 -16.25
N ALA A 796 -104.35 49.93 -17.07
CA ALA A 796 -105.65 49.41 -17.49
C ALA A 796 -106.49 48.87 -16.31
N ILE A 797 -105.89 48.28 -15.28
CA ILE A 797 -106.58 47.83 -14.06
C ILE A 797 -107.15 49.03 -13.27
N ALA A 798 -106.42 50.15 -13.19
CA ALA A 798 -106.93 51.38 -12.58
C ALA A 798 -108.11 51.98 -13.37
N GLU A 799 -108.06 51.91 -14.71
CA GLU A 799 -109.18 52.33 -15.57
C GLU A 799 -110.39 51.38 -15.47
N VAL A 800 -110.16 50.07 -15.37
CA VAL A 800 -111.20 49.05 -15.15
C VAL A 800 -111.85 49.20 -13.77
N ALA A 801 -111.10 49.57 -12.73
CA ALA A 801 -111.67 49.88 -11.42
C ALA A 801 -112.65 51.08 -11.51
N ARG A 802 -112.29 52.12 -12.27
CA ARG A 802 -113.17 53.27 -12.53
C ARG A 802 -114.42 52.88 -13.34
N MET A 803 -114.27 52.04 -14.36
CA MET A 803 -115.40 51.55 -15.16
C MET A 803 -116.25 50.49 -14.44
N ALA A 804 -115.78 49.87 -13.36
CA ALA A 804 -116.57 48.94 -12.56
C ALA A 804 -117.69 49.64 -11.76
N GLU A 805 -117.48 50.89 -11.37
CA GLU A 805 -118.53 51.74 -10.76
C GLU A 805 -119.58 52.16 -11.80
N GLU A 806 -119.16 52.43 -13.04
CA GLU A 806 -120.03 52.78 -14.17
C GLU A 806 -120.85 51.57 -14.66
N LEU A 807 -120.22 50.38 -14.74
CA LEU A 807 -120.83 49.12 -15.18
C LEU A 807 -122.01 48.67 -14.28
N HIS A 808 -122.04 49.10 -13.02
CA HIS A 808 -123.14 48.78 -12.10
C HIS A 808 -124.48 49.46 -12.47
N HIS A 809 -124.48 50.50 -13.31
CA HIS A 809 -125.72 51.08 -13.85
C HIS A 809 -126.22 50.37 -15.12
N GLU A 810 -125.30 49.85 -15.95
CA GLU A 810 -125.66 49.32 -17.29
C GLU A 810 -126.17 47.87 -17.25
N GLN A 811 -126.01 47.16 -16.13
CA GLN A 811 -126.46 45.76 -15.97
C GLN A 811 -127.98 45.57 -16.09
N ASP A 812 -128.77 46.62 -15.88
CA ASP A 812 -130.23 46.60 -16.11
C ASP A 812 -130.61 46.64 -17.61
N HIS A 813 -129.69 46.99 -18.53
CA HIS A 813 -129.91 46.94 -19.98
C HIS A 813 -129.73 45.53 -20.61
N SER A 814 -129.42 44.56 -19.73
CA SER A 814 -129.72 43.12 -19.77
C SER A 814 -130.60 42.52 -20.89
N LEU A 815 -130.38 41.21 -21.12
CA LEU A 815 -131.36 40.21 -21.61
C LEU A 815 -131.89 40.35 -23.05
N HIS A 816 -131.62 41.43 -23.79
CA HIS A 816 -132.14 41.55 -25.16
C HIS A 816 -131.35 40.72 -26.20
N LEU A 817 -130.01 40.82 -26.19
CA LEU A 817 -129.14 40.48 -27.33
C LEU A 817 -128.71 39.01 -27.43
N GLU A 818 -128.80 38.22 -26.35
CA GLU A 818 -128.30 36.83 -26.28
C GLU A 818 -128.88 35.87 -27.34
N ARG A 819 -129.97 36.24 -28.02
CA ARG A 819 -130.66 35.40 -29.02
C ARG A 819 -129.90 35.21 -30.33
N VAL A 820 -128.93 36.06 -30.67
CA VAL A 820 -128.32 36.10 -32.03
C VAL A 820 -127.07 35.23 -32.16
N LYS A 821 -126.23 35.12 -31.12
CA LYS A 821 -124.83 34.65 -31.24
C LYS A 821 -124.64 33.17 -31.61
N LYS A 822 -125.69 32.33 -31.53
CA LYS A 822 -125.63 30.88 -31.78
C LYS A 822 -125.23 30.45 -33.22
N GLY A 823 -125.05 31.38 -34.15
CA GLY A 823 -124.73 31.08 -35.55
C GLY A 823 -123.25 30.93 -35.92
N LEU A 824 -122.28 31.38 -35.10
CA LEU A 824 -120.94 31.72 -35.60
C LEU A 824 -119.81 30.70 -35.32
N GLU A 825 -119.72 30.08 -34.14
CA GLU A 825 -118.52 29.29 -33.77
C GLU A 825 -118.41 27.88 -34.43
N ALA A 826 -119.16 27.62 -35.51
CA ALA A 826 -118.91 26.49 -36.40
C ALA A 826 -117.48 26.49 -37.02
N GLN A 827 -116.82 27.65 -37.00
CA GLN A 827 -115.44 27.86 -37.45
C GLN A 827 -114.37 27.24 -36.53
N ILE A 828 -114.70 26.85 -35.28
CA ILE A 828 -113.75 26.22 -34.35
C ILE A 828 -113.19 24.89 -34.90
N LYS A 829 -113.89 24.25 -35.84
CA LYS A 829 -113.57 22.90 -36.34
C LYS A 829 -112.30 22.81 -37.20
N ASP A 830 -111.80 23.93 -37.71
CA ASP A 830 -110.75 23.96 -38.75
C ASP A 830 -109.31 24.01 -38.20
N LEU A 831 -109.13 24.34 -36.91
CA LEU A 831 -107.80 24.53 -36.31
C LEU A 831 -107.13 23.24 -35.80
N ASN A 832 -107.88 22.16 -35.56
CA ASN A 832 -107.31 20.90 -35.05
C ASN A 832 -106.31 20.24 -36.02
N GLY A 833 -106.45 20.46 -37.33
CA GLY A 833 -105.62 19.81 -38.35
C GLY A 833 -104.14 20.23 -38.35
N LYS A 834 -103.77 21.29 -37.61
CA LYS A 834 -102.39 21.81 -37.58
C LYS A 834 -101.53 21.27 -36.42
N LEU A 835 -102.08 20.38 -35.59
CA LEU A 835 -101.35 19.78 -34.46
C LEU A 835 -100.57 18.52 -34.88
N GLU A 836 -101.16 17.70 -35.76
CA GLU A 836 -100.64 16.36 -36.12
C GLU A 836 -99.35 16.41 -36.99
N GLU A 837 -99.09 17.54 -37.67
CA GLU A 837 -97.89 17.70 -38.51
C GLU A 837 -96.58 17.84 -37.69
N ALA A 838 -96.67 18.26 -36.42
CA ALA A 838 -95.49 18.51 -35.58
C ALA A 838 -94.82 17.22 -35.07
N GLU A 839 -95.59 16.17 -34.77
CA GLU A 839 -95.10 14.97 -34.09
C GLU A 839 -94.17 14.09 -34.97
N GLN A 840 -94.34 14.15 -36.30
CA GLN A 840 -93.56 13.37 -37.27
C GLN A 840 -92.05 13.69 -37.28
N LEU A 841 -91.64 14.86 -36.80
CA LEU A 841 -90.25 15.33 -36.93
C LEU A 841 -89.30 14.79 -35.85
N ALA A 842 -89.81 14.44 -34.65
CA ALA A 842 -88.97 14.04 -33.51
C ALA A 842 -88.25 12.68 -33.69
N LEU A 843 -88.86 11.74 -34.41
CA LEU A 843 -88.47 10.32 -34.40
C LEU A 843 -87.17 9.97 -35.15
N LYS A 844 -86.55 10.91 -35.88
CA LYS A 844 -85.39 10.62 -36.76
C LYS A 844 -84.01 10.89 -36.13
N GLY A 845 -83.93 11.57 -34.98
CA GLY A 845 -82.64 11.96 -34.37
C GLY A 845 -81.91 10.84 -33.60
N GLY A 846 -82.63 10.10 -32.74
CA GLY A 846 -82.02 9.34 -31.65
C GLY A 846 -81.05 8.20 -32.04
N LYS A 847 -81.25 7.55 -33.19
CA LYS A 847 -80.52 6.31 -33.54
C LYS A 847 -79.00 6.49 -33.74
N LYS A 848 -78.51 7.67 -34.08
CA LYS A 848 -77.06 7.92 -34.27
C LYS A 848 -76.26 8.11 -32.98
N ILE A 849 -76.91 8.41 -31.86
CA ILE A 849 -76.23 8.66 -30.58
C ILE A 849 -75.98 7.33 -29.85
N ILE A 850 -76.99 6.46 -29.81
CA ILE A 850 -76.93 5.12 -29.19
C ILE A 850 -75.75 4.31 -29.75
N GLN A 851 -75.60 4.28 -31.08
CA GLN A 851 -74.56 3.51 -31.77
C GLN A 851 -73.12 3.96 -31.46
N LYS A 852 -72.91 5.19 -30.99
CA LYS A 852 -71.60 5.68 -30.50
C LYS A 852 -71.33 5.35 -29.03
N LEU A 853 -72.38 5.14 -28.24
CA LEU A 853 -72.25 4.70 -26.85
C LEU A 853 -71.97 3.19 -26.79
N GLU A 854 -72.63 2.41 -27.65
CA GLU A 854 -72.40 0.96 -27.81
C GLU A 854 -70.96 0.61 -28.23
N SER A 855 -70.32 1.42 -29.08
CA SER A 855 -68.90 1.23 -29.42
C SER A 855 -67.98 1.57 -28.25
N ARG A 856 -68.29 2.64 -27.50
CA ARG A 856 -67.46 3.10 -26.38
C ARG A 856 -67.48 2.15 -25.18
N VAL A 857 -68.59 1.46 -24.96
CA VAL A 857 -68.68 0.37 -23.95
C VAL A 857 -67.73 -0.77 -24.30
N LYS A 858 -67.71 -1.22 -25.57
CA LYS A 858 -66.83 -2.33 -26.01
C LYS A 858 -65.34 -2.02 -25.93
N GLU A 859 -64.95 -0.76 -26.15
CA GLU A 859 -63.56 -0.30 -25.94
C GLU A 859 -63.15 -0.48 -24.46
N LEU A 860 -63.99 0.00 -23.54
CA LEU A 860 -63.75 -0.08 -22.09
C LEU A 860 -63.82 -1.52 -21.54
N GLU A 861 -64.68 -2.38 -22.10
CA GLU A 861 -64.72 -3.81 -21.79
C GLU A 861 -63.40 -4.51 -22.19
N GLY A 862 -62.86 -4.20 -23.38
CA GLY A 862 -61.58 -4.75 -23.85
C GLY A 862 -60.36 -4.26 -23.07
N GLU A 863 -60.33 -2.99 -22.66
CA GLU A 863 -59.28 -2.45 -21.78
C GLU A 863 -59.29 -3.13 -20.40
N LEU A 864 -60.48 -3.43 -19.86
CA LEU A 864 -60.63 -4.14 -18.59
C LEU A 864 -60.15 -5.61 -18.67
N GLU A 865 -60.45 -6.33 -19.75
CA GLU A 865 -59.92 -7.69 -19.96
C GLU A 865 -58.39 -7.71 -20.11
N ALA A 866 -57.82 -6.73 -20.84
CA ALA A 866 -56.38 -6.62 -21.03
C ALA A 866 -55.62 -6.37 -19.71
N GLU A 867 -56.15 -5.54 -18.83
CA GLU A 867 -55.51 -5.26 -17.54
C GLU A 867 -55.70 -6.41 -16.54
N GLN A 868 -56.83 -7.14 -16.59
CA GLN A 868 -57.00 -8.40 -15.86
C GLN A 868 -55.97 -9.47 -16.30
N ALA A 869 -55.64 -9.54 -17.60
CA ALA A 869 -54.61 -10.45 -18.10
C ALA A 869 -53.21 -10.10 -17.54
N ARG A 870 -52.85 -8.81 -17.52
CA ARG A 870 -51.58 -8.30 -16.93
C ARG A 870 -51.50 -8.56 -15.43
N HIS A 871 -52.61 -8.38 -14.70
CA HIS A 871 -52.69 -8.74 -13.28
C HIS A 871 -52.50 -10.26 -13.08
N GLY A 872 -53.06 -11.07 -13.99
CA GLY A 872 -52.85 -12.52 -14.04
C GLY A 872 -51.40 -12.96 -14.29
N GLU A 873 -50.58 -12.14 -14.95
CA GLU A 873 -49.14 -12.41 -15.13
C GLU A 873 -48.29 -11.95 -13.95
N THR A 874 -48.52 -10.75 -13.43
CA THR A 874 -47.78 -10.26 -12.25
C THR A 874 -47.97 -11.17 -11.03
N VAL A 875 -49.18 -11.71 -10.81
CA VAL A 875 -49.44 -12.72 -9.76
C VAL A 875 -48.69 -14.05 -10.00
N LYS A 876 -48.48 -14.48 -11.26
CA LYS A 876 -47.66 -15.68 -11.56
C LYS A 876 -46.19 -15.44 -11.26
N THR A 877 -45.67 -14.25 -11.57
CA THR A 877 -44.29 -13.86 -11.30
C THR A 877 -44.04 -13.72 -9.80
N LEU A 878 -44.98 -13.10 -9.08
CA LEU A 878 -44.92 -12.99 -7.61
C LEU A 878 -44.90 -14.39 -6.96
N ARG A 879 -45.75 -15.32 -7.40
CA ARG A 879 -45.73 -16.73 -6.96
C ARG A 879 -44.48 -17.53 -7.33
N LYS A 880 -43.71 -17.13 -8.35
CA LYS A 880 -42.36 -17.69 -8.61
C LYS A 880 -41.36 -17.16 -7.60
N ASN A 881 -41.40 -15.85 -7.33
CA ASN A 881 -40.50 -15.20 -6.38
C ASN A 881 -40.75 -15.69 -4.94
N GLU A 882 -42.01 -15.92 -4.54
CA GLU A 882 -42.36 -16.54 -3.24
C GLU A 882 -41.75 -17.94 -3.04
N ARG A 883 -41.66 -18.76 -4.10
CA ARG A 883 -41.03 -20.08 -4.04
C ARG A 883 -39.52 -19.95 -3.87
N ARG A 884 -38.89 -19.12 -4.70
CA ARG A 884 -37.45 -18.84 -4.62
C ARG A 884 -37.05 -18.24 -3.27
N LEU A 885 -37.91 -17.42 -2.66
CA LEU A 885 -37.71 -16.91 -1.31
C LEU A 885 -37.78 -18.03 -0.25
N LYS A 886 -38.74 -18.95 -0.37
CA LYS A 886 -38.85 -20.12 0.54
C LYS A 886 -37.70 -21.11 0.37
N GLU A 887 -37.22 -21.31 -0.85
CA GLU A 887 -36.02 -22.11 -1.15
C GLU A 887 -34.77 -21.49 -0.50
N LEU A 888 -34.59 -20.18 -0.61
CA LEU A 888 -33.49 -19.46 0.05
C LEU A 888 -33.60 -19.45 1.58
N VAL A 889 -34.80 -19.33 2.15
CA VAL A 889 -35.02 -19.44 3.61
C VAL A 889 -34.71 -20.86 4.10
N PHE A 890 -35.13 -21.90 3.37
CA PHE A 890 -34.80 -23.28 3.71
C PHE A 890 -33.29 -23.55 3.65
N GLN A 891 -32.59 -23.02 2.65
CA GLN A 891 -31.13 -23.11 2.55
C GLN A 891 -30.44 -22.45 3.76
N ALA A 892 -30.82 -21.22 4.11
CA ALA A 892 -30.29 -20.51 5.27
C ALA A 892 -30.58 -21.26 6.59
N GLU A 893 -31.74 -21.91 6.69
CA GLU A 893 -32.09 -22.77 7.82
C GLU A 893 -31.23 -24.05 7.89
N GLU A 894 -30.84 -24.67 6.78
CA GLU A 894 -29.90 -25.80 6.78
C GLU A 894 -28.47 -25.35 7.11
N ASP A 895 -28.02 -24.24 6.54
CA ASP A 895 -26.68 -23.67 6.80
C ASP A 895 -26.53 -23.27 8.28
N GLN A 896 -27.58 -22.71 8.89
CA GLN A 896 -27.61 -22.41 10.34
C GLN A 896 -27.54 -23.69 11.19
N LYS A 897 -28.25 -24.77 10.80
CA LYS A 897 -28.16 -26.09 11.46
C LYS A 897 -26.77 -26.72 11.26
N GLY A 898 -26.10 -26.44 10.15
CA GLY A 898 -24.70 -26.76 9.89
C GLY A 898 -23.75 -26.04 10.87
N GLN A 899 -23.89 -24.72 11.01
CA GLN A 899 -23.12 -23.93 11.98
C GLN A 899 -23.32 -24.40 13.43
N GLN A 900 -24.56 -24.71 13.84
CA GLN A 900 -24.83 -25.22 15.19
C GLN A 900 -24.13 -26.56 15.45
N ARG A 901 -24.14 -27.49 14.49
CA ARG A 901 -23.39 -28.77 14.60
C ARG A 901 -21.89 -28.56 14.71
N LEU A 902 -21.33 -27.57 14.01
CA LEU A 902 -19.92 -27.20 14.11
C LEU A 902 -19.59 -26.55 15.47
N GLN A 903 -20.46 -25.69 15.99
CA GLN A 903 -20.32 -25.12 17.35
C GLN A 903 -20.37 -26.22 18.42
N GLU A 904 -21.35 -27.14 18.38
CA GLU A 904 -21.40 -28.30 19.28
C GLU A 904 -20.13 -29.16 19.19
N LEU A 905 -19.57 -29.36 17.98
CA LEU A 905 -18.32 -30.11 17.81
C LEU A 905 -17.14 -29.37 18.46
N VAL A 906 -17.04 -28.06 18.27
CA VAL A 906 -16.01 -27.21 18.90
C VAL A 906 -16.14 -27.22 20.42
N GLU A 907 -17.34 -27.09 20.99
CA GLU A 907 -17.56 -27.18 22.43
C GLU A 907 -17.18 -28.56 23.00
N ARG A 908 -17.54 -29.65 22.31
CA ARG A 908 -17.13 -31.02 22.69
C ARG A 908 -15.61 -31.19 22.66
N LEU A 909 -14.92 -30.59 21.71
CA LEU A 909 -13.45 -30.59 21.63
C LEU A 909 -12.80 -29.72 22.71
N GLN A 910 -13.33 -28.53 22.99
CA GLN A 910 -12.87 -27.67 24.08
C GLN A 910 -13.07 -28.33 25.46
N ASN A 911 -14.19 -29.03 25.67
CA ASN A 911 -14.43 -29.75 26.93
C ASN A 911 -13.52 -30.98 27.07
N LYS A 912 -13.18 -31.69 25.98
CA LYS A 912 -12.11 -32.70 25.99
C LYS A 912 -10.73 -32.08 26.31
N LEU A 913 -10.40 -30.92 25.75
CA LEU A 913 -9.15 -30.22 26.02
C LEU A 913 -9.03 -29.82 27.50
N LYS A 914 -10.11 -29.32 28.11
CA LYS A 914 -10.20 -29.02 29.56
C LYS A 914 -10.02 -30.29 30.41
N ALA A 915 -10.64 -31.40 30.02
CA ALA A 915 -10.48 -32.68 30.71
C ALA A 915 -9.03 -33.19 30.65
N TYR A 916 -8.37 -33.11 29.49
CA TYR A 916 -6.96 -33.51 29.37
C TYR A 916 -6.01 -32.59 30.14
N LYS A 917 -6.22 -31.27 30.17
CA LYS A 917 -5.44 -30.36 31.01
C LYS A 917 -5.51 -30.76 32.48
N ARG A 918 -6.73 -30.94 33.00
CA ARG A 918 -6.97 -31.41 34.36
C ARG A 918 -6.32 -32.76 34.66
N GLN A 919 -6.30 -33.68 33.69
CA GLN A 919 -5.66 -34.99 33.83
C GLN A 919 -4.13 -34.91 33.85
N VAL A 920 -3.52 -33.88 33.24
CA VAL A 920 -2.08 -33.57 33.38
C VAL A 920 -1.81 -32.92 34.74
N GLU A 921 -2.62 -31.93 35.14
CA GLU A 921 -2.53 -31.26 36.44
C GLU A 921 -2.61 -32.28 37.62
N GLU A 922 -3.58 -33.21 37.57
CA GLU A 922 -3.74 -34.29 38.57
C GLU A 922 -2.58 -35.31 38.55
N ALA A 923 -1.88 -35.47 37.41
CA ALA A 923 -0.68 -36.31 37.31
C ALA A 923 0.59 -35.60 37.83
N GLU A 924 0.72 -34.30 37.59
CA GLU A 924 1.78 -33.44 38.12
C GLU A 924 1.67 -33.32 39.66
N GLU A 925 0.47 -33.18 40.21
CA GLU A 925 0.26 -33.23 41.66
C GLU A 925 0.71 -34.58 42.25
N GLN A 926 0.37 -35.71 41.62
CA GLN A 926 0.83 -37.03 42.07
C GLN A 926 2.36 -37.20 41.98
N ALA A 927 2.99 -36.70 40.91
CA ALA A 927 4.45 -36.70 40.77
C ALA A 927 5.10 -35.86 41.88
N ASN A 928 4.59 -34.65 42.15
CA ASN A 928 5.07 -33.77 43.20
C ASN A 928 4.86 -34.37 44.61
N MET A 929 3.72 -35.01 44.87
CA MET A 929 3.48 -35.74 46.13
C MET A 929 4.46 -36.90 46.33
N ASN A 930 4.84 -37.61 45.26
CA ASN A 930 5.81 -38.69 45.35
C ASN A 930 7.25 -38.17 45.51
N LEU A 931 7.60 -37.04 44.87
CA LEU A 931 8.85 -36.31 45.14
C LEU A 931 8.93 -35.82 46.59
N ALA A 932 7.84 -35.32 47.16
CA ALA A 932 7.78 -34.90 48.57
C ALA A 932 7.97 -36.08 49.53
N LYS A 933 7.36 -37.25 49.25
CA LYS A 933 7.61 -38.49 50.01
C LYS A 933 9.07 -38.95 49.89
N TYR A 934 9.66 -38.88 48.69
CA TYR A 934 11.05 -39.25 48.47
C TYR A 934 12.01 -38.37 49.26
N ARG A 935 11.84 -37.04 49.21
CA ARG A 935 12.61 -36.08 50.03
C ARG A 935 12.47 -36.35 51.53
N LYS A 936 11.27 -36.72 52.00
CA LYS A 936 11.03 -37.09 53.40
C LYS A 936 11.72 -38.40 53.80
N ALA A 937 11.74 -39.40 52.91
CA ALA A 937 12.47 -40.64 53.12
C ALA A 937 14.00 -40.45 53.10
N VAL A 938 14.51 -39.51 52.29
CA VAL A 938 15.92 -39.08 52.33
C VAL A 938 16.24 -38.43 53.68
N HIS A 939 15.47 -37.44 54.16
CA HIS A 939 15.73 -36.85 55.47
C HIS A 939 15.55 -37.82 56.65
N GLU A 940 14.67 -38.81 56.55
CA GLU A 940 14.57 -39.90 57.55
C GLU A 940 15.77 -40.87 57.50
N LEU A 941 16.51 -40.91 56.38
CA LEU A 941 17.81 -41.57 56.25
C LEU A 941 18.93 -40.69 56.80
N ASP A 942 19.00 -39.41 56.41
CA ASP A 942 19.97 -38.42 56.92
C ASP A 942 19.94 -38.37 58.46
N ASP A 943 18.75 -38.23 59.06
CA ASP A 943 18.53 -38.29 60.51
C ASP A 943 19.02 -39.61 61.12
N ALA A 944 18.97 -40.73 60.39
CA ALA A 944 19.44 -42.04 60.86
C ALA A 944 20.97 -42.17 60.77
N GLU A 945 21.58 -41.64 59.72
CA GLU A 945 23.03 -41.57 59.54
C GLU A 945 23.66 -40.65 60.60
N GLU A 946 23.11 -39.46 60.88
CA GLU A 946 23.57 -38.62 62.01
C GLU A 946 23.50 -39.35 63.37
N ARG A 947 22.49 -40.21 63.57
CA ARG A 947 22.37 -41.03 64.80
C ARG A 947 23.38 -42.17 64.85
N VAL A 948 23.83 -42.69 63.70
CA VAL A 948 24.96 -43.64 63.63
C VAL A 948 26.27 -42.89 63.92
N ASP A 949 26.54 -41.77 63.24
CA ASP A 949 27.73 -40.94 63.45
C ASP A 949 27.89 -40.53 64.92
N ILE A 950 26.82 -40.09 65.59
CA ILE A 950 26.87 -39.76 67.02
C ILE A 950 27.22 -40.98 67.89
N ALA A 951 26.76 -42.19 67.53
CA ALA A 951 27.11 -43.42 68.22
C ALA A 951 28.56 -43.85 67.94
N GLU A 952 29.05 -43.69 66.72
CA GLU A 952 30.44 -43.99 66.34
C GLU A 952 31.43 -42.98 66.92
N MET A 953 31.10 -41.70 66.95
CA MET A 953 31.85 -40.67 67.69
C MET A 953 31.91 -40.97 69.19
N ALA A 954 30.84 -41.53 69.77
CA ALA A 954 30.83 -41.98 71.17
C ALA A 954 31.75 -43.19 71.39
N LEU A 955 31.69 -44.20 70.51
CA LEU A 955 32.60 -45.36 70.54
C LEU A 955 34.06 -44.95 70.32
N SER A 956 34.33 -44.01 69.41
CA SER A 956 35.65 -43.45 69.15
C SER A 956 36.19 -42.66 70.36
N LYS A 957 35.34 -41.90 71.06
CA LYS A 957 35.69 -41.26 72.36
C LYS A 957 36.01 -42.26 73.48
N ILE A 958 35.50 -43.49 73.41
CA ILE A 958 35.83 -44.56 74.36
C ILE A 958 37.14 -45.24 73.95
N ARG A 959 37.31 -45.59 72.66
CA ARG A 959 38.55 -46.19 72.12
C ARG A 959 39.77 -45.28 72.34
N SER A 960 39.64 -43.98 72.11
CA SER A 960 40.70 -42.97 72.28
C SER A 960 41.11 -42.67 73.74
N LYS A 961 40.38 -43.18 74.75
CA LYS A 961 40.72 -43.02 76.18
C LYS A 961 41.28 -44.27 76.86
N SER A 962 41.48 -45.39 76.15
CA SER A 962 41.86 -46.68 76.75
C SER A 962 43.11 -47.31 76.13
N ARG A 963 44.26 -46.63 76.18
CA ARG A 963 45.56 -47.23 75.79
C ARG A 963 46.74 -46.74 76.65
N GLY A 964 46.74 -47.04 77.96
CA GLY A 964 47.79 -46.54 78.85
C GLY A 964 47.84 -46.98 80.32
N SER A 965 47.67 -48.28 80.65
CA SER A 965 48.29 -48.89 81.86
C SER A 965 48.20 -50.43 81.86
N PHE A 966 49.09 -51.10 82.60
CA PHE A 966 49.13 -52.57 82.81
C PHE A 966 48.62 -52.95 84.21
N GLY A 967 47.98 -54.12 84.39
CA GLY A 967 47.71 -54.64 85.75
C GLY A 967 46.83 -55.88 85.92
N LYS A 968 47.41 -57.09 85.80
CA LYS A 968 47.05 -58.38 86.45
C LYS A 968 45.59 -58.63 86.95
N GLY A 969 44.85 -59.45 86.18
CA GLY A 969 44.36 -60.79 86.57
C GLY A 969 43.23 -60.99 87.61
N GLY A 970 42.48 -62.11 87.49
CA GLY A 970 41.66 -62.68 88.57
C GLY A 970 40.24 -63.15 88.20
N PHE A 971 40.03 -64.47 88.26
CA PHE A 971 38.79 -65.22 88.57
C PHE A 971 37.38 -64.60 88.41
N SER A 972 36.62 -65.19 87.48
CA SER A 972 35.29 -65.82 87.66
C SER A 972 34.45 -65.56 88.94
N GLY A 973 33.15 -65.24 88.77
CA GLY A 973 32.09 -65.83 89.62
C GLY A 973 30.85 -64.99 89.99
N TYR A 974 29.69 -65.30 89.39
CA TYR A 974 28.31 -65.29 89.95
C TYR A 974 27.76 -64.12 90.82
N SER A 975 26.64 -63.52 90.39
CA SER A 975 25.30 -63.56 91.05
C SER A 975 24.45 -62.27 91.02
N SER A 976 23.13 -62.47 90.88
CA SER A 976 21.98 -61.60 91.21
C SER A 976 21.95 -61.20 92.73
N PRO A 977 21.10 -60.27 93.27
CA PRO A 977 19.72 -59.95 92.81
C PRO A 977 19.06 -58.54 93.09
N PHE A 978 17.91 -58.32 92.41
CA PHE A 978 16.65 -57.61 92.79
C PHE A 978 16.52 -56.11 93.23
N ALA A 979 15.32 -55.57 92.92
CA ALA A 979 14.55 -54.47 93.53
C ALA A 979 14.87 -52.97 93.27
N THR A 980 13.96 -51.97 93.44
CA THR A 980 12.62 -51.66 92.85
C THR A 980 12.25 -50.18 93.16
N LEU A 981 11.21 -49.59 92.52
CA LEU A 981 10.41 -48.39 92.95
C LEU A 981 11.14 -47.00 92.89
N VAL A 982 10.55 -45.80 92.71
CA VAL A 982 9.18 -45.19 92.55
C VAL A 982 9.34 -44.01 91.51
N ARG A 983 8.40 -43.57 90.65
CA ARG A 983 7.17 -42.79 90.94
C ARG A 983 6.30 -42.52 89.68
N SER A 984 4.99 -42.36 89.90
CA SER A 984 3.88 -42.18 88.92
C SER A 984 3.28 -40.74 88.99
N PRO A 985 2.07 -40.37 88.48
CA PRO A 985 0.97 -41.10 87.77
C PRO A 985 0.85 -40.66 86.29
N SER A 986 -0.24 -40.60 85.50
CA SER A 986 -1.73 -40.71 85.61
C SER A 986 -2.32 -40.83 84.16
N SER A 987 -3.63 -40.87 83.82
CA SER A 987 -4.86 -41.61 84.25
C SER A 987 -6.08 -40.94 83.57
N ALA A 988 -7.10 -41.54 82.96
CA ALA A 988 -7.49 -42.91 82.54
C ALA A 988 -8.16 -42.76 81.13
N GLY A 989 -9.05 -43.57 80.52
CA GLY A 989 -9.89 -44.76 80.79
C GLY A 989 -11.00 -44.77 79.71
N SER A 990 -11.97 -45.68 79.55
CA SER A 990 -12.23 -47.11 79.85
C SER A 990 -13.69 -47.40 79.42
N GLU A 991 -14.02 -48.62 78.98
CA GLU A 991 -15.37 -49.13 78.59
C GLU A 991 -16.01 -48.54 77.29
N GLY A 992 -16.92 -49.21 76.56
CA GLY A 992 -17.37 -50.63 76.59
C GLY A 992 -18.70 -50.91 75.83
N ARG A 993 -18.75 -51.99 75.01
CA ARG A 993 -19.90 -52.49 74.17
C ARG A 993 -20.29 -51.59 72.97
N GLY A 994 -20.92 -52.06 71.88
CA GLY A 994 -21.22 -53.43 71.40
C GLY A 994 -22.34 -53.46 70.33
N GLU A 995 -22.35 -54.47 69.43
CA GLU A 995 -23.34 -54.67 68.32
C GLU A 995 -23.27 -53.61 67.16
N LYS A 996 -23.72 -53.76 65.89
CA LYS A 996 -24.18 -54.81 64.92
C LYS A 996 -24.30 -54.10 63.53
N ILE A 997 -24.39 -54.69 62.32
CA ILE A 997 -23.91 -55.93 61.64
C ILE A 997 -24.24 -55.79 60.11
N LEU A 998 -23.93 -56.78 59.24
CA LEU A 998 -24.06 -56.80 57.74
C LEU A 998 -22.93 -56.03 57.00
N ASN A 999 -22.11 -56.67 56.16
CA ASN A 999 -22.28 -57.13 54.74
C ASN A 999 -22.09 -55.99 53.71
N GLU A 1000 -21.62 -56.19 52.47
CA GLU A 1000 -21.25 -57.37 51.67
C GLU A 1000 -19.82 -57.15 51.07
N GLU A 1001 -18.99 -58.16 50.78
CA GLU A 1001 -18.85 -58.91 49.49
C GLU A 1001 -18.56 -58.01 48.25
N GLU A 1002 -17.73 -58.41 47.27
CA GLU A 1002 -17.03 -59.68 47.04
C GLU A 1002 -15.69 -59.46 46.29
N ALA A 1003 -14.80 -60.46 46.27
CA ALA A 1003 -13.56 -60.43 45.49
C ALA A 1003 -13.47 -61.64 44.54
N THR A 1004 -13.54 -61.39 43.24
CA THR A 1004 -13.25 -62.38 42.17
C THR A 1004 -12.34 -61.77 41.11
N SER A 1005 -11.74 -62.63 40.27
CA SER A 1005 -10.55 -62.31 39.48
C SER A 1005 -10.64 -62.80 38.02
N LEU A 1006 -9.63 -62.40 37.23
CA LEU A 1006 -9.24 -62.90 35.89
C LEU A 1006 -9.86 -62.21 34.65
N ILE A 1007 -8.97 -61.62 33.82
CA ILE A 1007 -8.75 -61.88 32.36
C ILE A 1007 -9.98 -61.81 31.40
N PRO A 1008 -9.90 -61.17 30.19
CA PRO A 1008 -8.92 -60.21 29.62
C PRO A 1008 -9.53 -58.99 28.88
N THR A 1009 -8.83 -57.84 28.82
CA THR A 1009 -9.26 -56.69 27.99
C THR A 1009 -8.17 -56.03 27.12
N TYR A 1010 -6.89 -56.40 27.26
CA TYR A 1010 -5.75 -55.73 26.59
C TYR A 1010 -5.62 -55.98 25.07
N LEU A 1011 -6.62 -56.58 24.41
CA LEU A 1011 -6.59 -56.97 22.99
C LEU A 1011 -7.75 -56.43 22.14
N ASN A 1012 -8.54 -55.47 22.63
CA ASN A 1012 -9.71 -54.95 21.90
C ASN A 1012 -9.68 -53.45 21.52
N SER A 1013 -8.78 -52.64 22.10
CA SER A 1013 -8.72 -51.19 21.80
C SER A 1013 -7.96 -50.83 20.52
N LEU A 1014 -7.10 -51.73 20.02
CA LEU A 1014 -6.17 -51.47 18.89
C LEU A 1014 -6.75 -51.87 17.53
N LYS A 1015 -8.08 -52.05 17.42
CA LYS A 1015 -8.75 -52.55 16.21
C LYS A 1015 -9.98 -51.75 15.76
N LYS A 1016 -10.15 -50.53 16.28
CA LYS A 1016 -11.32 -49.68 16.03
C LYS A 1016 -11.00 -48.20 15.75
N LEU A 1017 -9.84 -47.95 15.13
CA LEU A 1017 -9.37 -46.62 14.66
C LEU A 1017 -8.62 -46.76 13.32
N MET A 1018 -9.15 -47.59 12.41
CA MET A 1018 -8.64 -47.78 11.04
C MET A 1018 -9.75 -47.93 9.97
N VAL A 1019 -10.99 -47.56 10.31
CA VAL A 1019 -12.11 -47.44 9.35
C VAL A 1019 -13.02 -46.29 9.81
N GLU A 1020 -12.61 -45.07 9.49
CA GLU A 1020 -13.42 -43.88 9.11
C GLU A 1020 -12.48 -42.72 8.81
#